data_AF-A0AAV2Z0H4-F1
#
_entry.id   AF-A0AAV2Z0H4-F1
#
_cell.length_a   1.000
_cell.length_b   1.000
_cell.length_c   1.000
_cell.angle_alpha   90.00
_cell.angle_beta   90.00
_cell.angle_gamma   90.00
#
_symmetry.space_group_name_H-M   'P 1'
#
loop_
_entity.id
_entity.type
_entity.pdbx_description
1 polymer ?
#
loop_
_entity_poly.entity_id
_entity_poly.type
_entity_poly.pdbx_seq_one_letter_code
_entity_poly.pdbx_strand_id
1 'polypeptide(L)'
;MLVWNECRRRWRAHRRRVAWFLSDPGGIIVALFACSINVACMCAACFLVMDWLKPRTRAWVLVEVAVVCHFALCFWTHYAVMTSNPGTVPPKTSSQKAREFGKSTIGSNSVHTIDMEEDDSGFEEEELEMALVDLEDQMDDGSLLVFCDDCNDYRPSRATHCNTCDDCVVLHDHHCPWINNCIGIGNQKLFLLLLLYVGITSALVLLLVGTCYFSCEGDNCGFQPEMTPGRTGLWLTAGACTFALFCSLIFGLELYNIYLDPVYTIIANQLYGQVGIKSRSRLERHLSVICATNGFEASWLLPLVDLRSRHDIETVLRTPSLAQLSVDFIKMVATTAVHRTEPDNQSQLHDVKHLVGPEPEVDSPTSATSTDSNNNNNNNNNNTDSNENDNAKSDVTPTLAPQSSTSSVRRATTVGTVESRKLQLALEQATQNDAVKHDKDIVLLERSKSLPQRMAAVEAIEQREVRFRFSKAASIRDSVRDMHSHRINEFPEEICRAADAELHVHRGPVWKQVRADIDRDGLHCWRISTFRKRRKEYHLSSDDIIGASELEDGVTVAVHYMRPGRGVNEKRLKRRLRRVLLRFSTRTEAITWVEAIQQLVRWLARVPEGSTRKIKVVVNPHSGKRKGLQIWQRWKPVFEMAGIVCDMEETRYGGHATDIGKTFDLSRKYEALVFIGGDGTVNEFMNGVFARDEREWRNVVATTPLSLLCAGTDNAFGVGVGTPTHESAVYCIIKCKIRPLDVLSCATTLSDGTQHRDFSCCGVSYGLGADIAMESEQTRWLGVHRYAWLKVKRGALAPRRHECRIKYVLSDDVEIDPATNEQVLRTYYEIADRDCEDQHHIEMCSVYDDSYSHKLWQGDATSIFDPCSETKYGDKWLSENGAYTTIGASNVYFETEYAHPSDGNMDLVIVRKGKLGKTIDVGIKYLCGNYLSSSLIDYFKIKALVIQQGNEDPINVDGEVFPGPGPFRIEVIPNLLCVLSEK
;
A
#
# COMPACT_ATOMS: atom_id res chain seq x y z
N MET A 1 -14.08 35.92 -38.46
CA MET A 1 -14.41 34.75 -37.59
C MET A 1 -13.19 33.94 -37.14
N LEU A 2 -12.29 33.48 -38.02
CA LEU A 2 -11.14 32.63 -37.63
C LEU A 2 -10.26 33.23 -36.51
N VAL A 3 -9.89 34.52 -36.60
CA VAL A 3 -9.13 35.22 -35.55
C VAL A 3 -9.88 35.26 -34.22
N TRP A 4 -11.20 35.52 -34.24
CA TRP A 4 -12.04 35.50 -33.04
C TRP A 4 -12.12 34.09 -32.42
N ASN A 5 -12.20 33.05 -33.24
CA ASN A 5 -12.22 31.67 -32.76
C ASN A 5 -10.86 31.24 -32.19
N GLU A 6 -9.74 31.63 -32.80
CA GLU A 6 -8.41 31.33 -32.26
C GLU A 6 -8.11 32.16 -31.00
N CYS A 7 -8.53 33.42 -30.93
CA CYS A 7 -8.55 34.19 -29.68
C CYS A 7 -9.42 33.50 -28.62
N ARG A 8 -10.64 33.04 -28.95
CA ARG A 8 -11.55 32.33 -28.02
C ARG A 8 -11.06 30.91 -27.66
N ARG A 9 -10.14 30.33 -28.44
CA ARG A 9 -9.44 29.06 -28.16
C ARG A 9 -8.24 29.30 -27.24
N ARG A 10 -7.42 30.31 -27.55
CA ARG A 10 -6.33 30.81 -26.67
C ARG A 10 -6.87 31.29 -25.32
N TRP A 11 -7.98 32.02 -25.29
CA TRP A 11 -8.61 32.54 -24.07
C TRP A 11 -9.25 31.41 -23.23
N ARG A 12 -9.85 30.39 -23.85
CA ARG A 12 -10.33 29.18 -23.12
C ARG A 12 -9.20 28.25 -22.66
N ALA A 13 -8.05 28.25 -23.34
CA ALA A 13 -6.84 27.61 -22.85
C ALA A 13 -6.22 28.42 -21.69
N HIS A 14 -6.20 29.75 -21.79
CA HIS A 14 -5.66 30.66 -20.77
C HIS A 14 -6.50 30.65 -19.49
N ARG A 15 -7.84 30.61 -19.60
CA ARG A 15 -8.75 30.46 -18.44
C ARG A 15 -8.55 29.15 -17.69
N ARG A 16 -8.07 28.08 -18.36
CA ARG A 16 -7.67 26.82 -17.73
C ARG A 16 -6.24 26.85 -17.17
N ARG A 17 -5.27 27.49 -17.85
CA ARG A 17 -3.94 27.75 -17.27
C ARG A 17 -4.02 28.49 -15.93
N VAL A 18 -4.93 29.45 -15.80
CA VAL A 18 -5.14 30.16 -14.53
C VAL A 18 -5.83 29.29 -13.48
N ALA A 19 -6.84 28.49 -13.85
CA ALA A 19 -7.52 27.60 -12.90
C ALA A 19 -6.58 26.54 -12.29
N TRP A 20 -5.69 25.99 -13.12
CA TRP A 20 -4.65 25.05 -12.71
C TRP A 20 -3.53 25.72 -11.91
N PHE A 21 -3.05 26.91 -12.31
CA PHE A 21 -2.08 27.66 -11.50
C PHE A 21 -2.65 28.02 -10.11
N LEU A 22 -3.98 28.18 -9.99
CA LEU A 22 -4.68 28.45 -8.73
C LEU A 22 -5.04 27.19 -7.91
N SER A 23 -4.83 25.97 -8.41
CA SER A 23 -5.24 24.75 -7.68
C SER A 23 -4.27 24.30 -6.60
N ASP A 24 -3.00 24.71 -6.66
CA ASP A 24 -2.04 24.59 -5.56
C ASP A 24 -1.67 25.98 -4.99
N PRO A 25 -2.45 26.52 -4.02
CA PRO A 25 -2.09 27.77 -3.36
C PRO A 25 -0.79 27.68 -2.54
N GLY A 26 -0.32 26.48 -2.17
CA GLY A 26 0.98 26.27 -1.53
C GLY A 26 2.11 26.50 -2.52
N GLY A 27 2.06 25.82 -3.67
CA GLY A 27 2.97 26.02 -4.80
C GLY A 27 3.02 27.47 -5.27
N ILE A 28 1.89 28.18 -5.34
CA ILE A 28 1.87 29.63 -5.65
C ILE A 28 2.71 30.42 -4.64
N ILE A 29 2.50 30.20 -3.34
CA ILE A 29 3.24 30.92 -2.28
C ILE A 29 4.74 30.61 -2.39
N VAL A 30 5.11 29.35 -2.59
CA VAL A 30 6.51 28.92 -2.73
C VAL A 30 7.16 29.51 -3.99
N ALA A 31 6.47 29.51 -5.13
CA ALA A 31 6.99 30.07 -6.38
C ALA A 31 7.11 31.61 -6.32
N LEU A 32 6.13 32.31 -5.76
CA LEU A 32 6.20 33.75 -5.52
C LEU A 32 7.29 34.11 -4.50
N PHE A 33 7.49 33.28 -3.47
CA PHE A 33 8.57 33.47 -2.49
C PHE A 33 9.95 33.29 -3.13
N ALA A 34 10.17 32.24 -3.93
CA ALA A 34 11.40 32.05 -4.68
C ALA A 34 11.67 33.19 -5.68
N CYS A 35 10.63 33.68 -6.36
CA CYS A 35 10.69 34.85 -7.23
C CYS A 35 11.08 36.13 -6.45
N SER A 36 10.50 36.32 -5.25
CA SER A 36 10.81 37.45 -4.35
C SER A 36 12.23 37.38 -3.81
N ILE A 37 12.74 36.19 -3.48
CA ILE A 37 14.15 35.98 -3.10
C ILE A 37 15.07 36.41 -4.24
N ASN A 38 14.77 36.05 -5.49
CA ASN A 38 15.60 36.41 -6.64
C ASN A 38 15.75 37.94 -6.77
N VAL A 39 14.62 38.67 -6.67
CA VAL A 39 14.62 40.16 -6.70
C VAL A 39 15.35 40.74 -5.49
N ALA A 40 15.14 40.20 -4.28
CA ALA A 40 15.84 40.65 -3.07
C ALA A 40 17.36 40.44 -3.17
N CYS A 41 17.80 39.28 -3.67
CA CYS A 41 19.20 38.98 -3.94
C CYS A 41 19.79 39.91 -5.02
N MET A 42 19.05 40.23 -6.08
CA MET A 42 19.47 41.22 -7.08
C MET A 42 19.70 42.58 -6.43
N CYS A 43 18.71 43.11 -5.69
CA CYS A 43 18.82 44.40 -5.02
C CYS A 43 19.98 44.44 -4.02
N ALA A 44 20.17 43.38 -3.23
CA ALA A 44 21.27 43.28 -2.26
C ALA A 44 22.65 43.14 -2.94
N ALA A 45 22.76 42.39 -4.04
CA ALA A 45 23.97 42.28 -4.83
C ALA A 45 24.34 43.60 -5.51
N CYS A 46 23.36 44.30 -6.12
CA CYS A 46 23.56 45.64 -6.68
C CYS A 46 23.99 46.63 -5.58
N PHE A 47 23.35 46.63 -4.41
CA PHE A 47 23.75 47.47 -3.27
C PHE A 47 25.20 47.23 -2.86
N LEU A 48 25.62 45.96 -2.68
CA LEU A 48 27.02 45.63 -2.38
C LEU A 48 27.99 46.06 -3.49
N VAL A 49 27.62 45.91 -4.77
CA VAL A 49 28.42 46.36 -5.92
C VAL A 49 28.61 47.89 -5.90
N MET A 50 27.56 48.64 -5.55
CA MET A 50 27.58 50.10 -5.45
C MET A 50 28.49 50.61 -4.33
N ASP A 51 28.36 50.02 -3.13
CA ASP A 51 29.19 50.36 -1.97
C ASP A 51 30.66 49.95 -2.19
N TRP A 52 30.89 48.79 -2.81
CA TRP A 52 32.23 48.24 -3.02
C TRP A 52 33.04 49.01 -4.07
N LEU A 53 32.48 49.23 -5.28
CA LEU A 53 33.29 49.72 -6.42
C LEU A 53 33.47 51.23 -6.47
N LYS A 54 32.66 52.02 -5.74
CA LYS A 54 32.61 53.51 -5.72
C LYS A 54 32.48 54.14 -7.13
N PRO A 55 31.37 54.82 -7.47
CA PRO A 55 30.95 55.07 -8.86
C PRO A 55 31.86 56.04 -9.64
N ARG A 56 32.99 55.56 -10.19
CA ARG A 56 34.01 56.40 -10.86
C ARG A 56 34.68 55.83 -12.12
N THR A 57 34.37 54.62 -12.59
CA THR A 57 34.99 54.06 -13.82
C THR A 57 33.96 53.47 -14.80
N ARG A 58 34.31 53.46 -16.10
CA ARG A 58 33.47 52.85 -17.15
C ARG A 58 33.34 51.33 -17.03
N ALA A 59 34.33 50.67 -16.41
CA ALA A 59 34.31 49.23 -16.17
C ALA A 59 33.22 48.83 -15.15
N TRP A 60 32.98 49.65 -14.13
CA TRP A 60 31.93 49.43 -13.13
C TRP A 60 30.54 49.36 -13.77
N VAL A 61 30.19 50.30 -14.65
CA VAL A 61 28.89 50.28 -15.38
C VAL A 61 28.69 48.97 -16.16
N LEU A 62 29.75 48.45 -16.79
CA LEU A 62 29.68 47.20 -17.54
C LEU A 62 29.45 45.98 -16.63
N VAL A 63 30.09 45.95 -15.45
CA VAL A 63 29.87 44.89 -14.45
C VAL A 63 28.45 44.95 -13.90
N GLU A 64 27.98 46.14 -13.50
CA GLU A 64 26.61 46.32 -12.98
C GLU A 64 25.56 45.91 -14.03
N VAL A 65 25.70 46.38 -15.27
CA VAL A 65 24.81 45.98 -16.38
C VAL A 65 24.86 44.47 -16.63
N ALA A 66 26.03 43.83 -16.57
CA ALA A 66 26.13 42.38 -16.72
C ALA A 66 25.43 41.61 -15.58
N VAL A 67 25.58 42.07 -14.33
CA VAL A 67 24.87 41.50 -13.16
C VAL A 67 23.35 41.65 -13.34
N VAL A 68 22.86 42.86 -13.61
CA VAL A 68 21.42 43.13 -13.81
C VAL A 68 20.85 42.31 -14.97
N CYS A 69 21.56 42.21 -16.09
CA CYS A 69 21.16 41.38 -17.23
C CYS A 69 21.08 39.89 -16.87
N HIS A 70 22.02 39.35 -16.09
CA HIS A 70 21.99 37.95 -15.66
C HIS A 70 20.85 37.66 -14.68
N PHE A 71 20.63 38.53 -13.68
CA PHE A 71 19.48 38.42 -12.78
C PHE A 71 18.15 38.54 -13.53
N ALA A 72 18.02 39.47 -14.48
CA ALA A 72 16.85 39.58 -15.35
C ALA A 72 16.62 38.32 -16.20
N LEU A 73 17.69 37.69 -16.70
CA LEU A 73 17.62 36.42 -17.43
C LEU A 73 17.15 35.26 -16.53
N CYS A 74 17.68 35.18 -15.31
CA CYS A 74 17.28 34.20 -14.30
C CYS A 74 15.79 34.36 -13.92
N PHE A 75 15.37 35.59 -13.59
CA PHE A 75 13.98 35.94 -13.30
C PHE A 75 13.04 35.62 -14.47
N TRP A 76 13.41 36.01 -15.69
CA TRP A 76 12.62 35.71 -16.88
C TRP A 76 12.49 34.20 -17.10
N THR A 77 13.53 33.43 -16.85
CA THR A 77 13.51 31.97 -17.00
C THR A 77 12.61 31.31 -15.97
N HIS A 78 12.62 31.79 -14.72
CA HIS A 78 11.70 31.36 -13.68
C HIS A 78 10.24 31.64 -14.09
N TYR A 79 9.95 32.87 -14.50
CA TYR A 79 8.63 33.24 -15.01
C TYR A 79 8.21 32.43 -16.26
N ALA A 80 9.14 32.17 -17.18
CA ALA A 80 8.88 31.42 -18.40
C ALA A 80 8.56 29.95 -18.10
N VAL A 81 9.28 29.29 -17.18
CA VAL A 81 8.96 27.89 -16.82
C VAL A 81 7.66 27.80 -16.02
N MET A 82 7.36 28.78 -15.15
CA MET A 82 6.07 28.88 -14.43
C MET A 82 4.86 29.01 -15.38
N THR A 83 5.01 29.75 -16.48
CA THR A 83 3.88 30.12 -17.37
C THR A 83 3.79 29.33 -18.68
N SER A 84 4.82 28.54 -19.00
CA SER A 84 4.85 27.66 -20.18
C SER A 84 3.98 26.41 -19.99
N ASN A 85 3.40 25.93 -21.09
CA ASN A 85 2.67 24.67 -21.08
C ASN A 85 3.70 23.52 -21.06
N PRO A 86 3.67 22.60 -20.08
CA PRO A 86 4.66 21.52 -19.94
C PRO A 86 4.54 20.42 -21.00
N GLY A 87 3.50 20.43 -21.83
CA GLY A 87 3.16 19.34 -22.75
C GLY A 87 1.78 18.72 -22.48
N THR A 88 0.85 19.52 -21.95
CA THR A 88 -0.49 19.11 -21.53
C THR A 88 -1.33 18.60 -22.70
N VAL A 89 -1.92 17.41 -22.56
CA VAL A 89 -2.81 16.77 -23.53
C VAL A 89 -4.18 17.47 -23.51
N PRO A 90 -4.68 18.03 -24.64
CA PRO A 90 -5.96 18.73 -24.64
C PRO A 90 -7.16 17.74 -24.58
N PRO A 91 -8.03 17.84 -23.55
CA PRO A 91 -9.20 16.97 -23.48
C PRO A 91 -10.20 17.27 -24.61
N LYS A 92 -10.76 16.21 -25.21
CA LYS A 92 -11.74 16.22 -26.33
C LYS A 92 -11.23 16.51 -27.76
N THR A 93 -10.02 16.07 -28.13
CA THR A 93 -9.59 16.10 -29.57
C THR A 93 -8.94 14.83 -30.12
N SER A 94 -8.66 13.82 -29.29
CA SER A 94 -8.11 12.51 -29.66
C SER A 94 -9.07 11.71 -30.55
N SER A 95 -10.35 11.65 -30.17
CA SER A 95 -11.40 10.82 -30.77
C SER A 95 -11.76 11.15 -32.22
N GLN A 96 -11.49 12.38 -32.70
CA GLN A 96 -11.81 12.79 -34.07
C GLN A 96 -10.66 12.54 -35.05
N LYS A 97 -9.40 12.74 -34.63
CA LYS A 97 -8.22 12.50 -35.48
C LYS A 97 -7.83 11.02 -35.59
N ALA A 98 -8.07 10.21 -34.56
CA ALA A 98 -7.80 8.77 -34.62
C ALA A 98 -8.56 8.07 -35.76
N ARG A 99 -9.76 8.55 -36.11
CA ARG A 99 -10.58 8.04 -37.23
C ARG A 99 -10.05 8.39 -38.63
N GLU A 100 -9.21 9.42 -38.75
CA GLU A 100 -8.54 9.77 -40.02
C GLU A 100 -7.21 9.02 -40.15
N PHE A 101 -6.47 8.86 -39.05
CA PHE A 101 -5.14 8.24 -39.06
C PHE A 101 -5.15 6.73 -39.39
N GLY A 102 -6.17 5.99 -38.92
CA GLY A 102 -6.29 4.55 -39.18
C GLY A 102 -6.59 4.17 -40.64
N LYS A 103 -6.79 5.14 -41.55
CA LYS A 103 -7.14 4.87 -42.96
C LYS A 103 -5.98 4.92 -43.95
N SER A 104 -4.82 5.48 -43.61
CA SER A 104 -3.73 5.66 -44.58
C SER A 104 -2.70 4.53 -44.63
N THR A 105 -2.81 3.51 -43.77
CA THR A 105 -1.78 2.44 -43.65
C THR A 105 -2.17 1.11 -44.29
N ILE A 106 -3.37 0.99 -44.89
CA ILE A 106 -3.76 -0.18 -45.69
C ILE A 106 -3.34 0.06 -47.14
N GLY A 107 -2.02 0.10 -47.36
CA GLY A 107 -1.40 -0.01 -48.67
C GLY A 107 -1.17 -1.48 -48.99
N SER A 108 -1.78 -1.96 -50.05
CA SER A 108 -1.67 -3.36 -50.49
C SER A 108 -0.23 -3.76 -50.80
N ASN A 109 0.20 -4.90 -50.26
CA ASN A 109 0.97 -5.88 -51.02
C ASN A 109 0.77 -7.28 -50.45
N SER A 110 0.36 -8.19 -51.32
CA SER A 110 0.34 -9.64 -51.11
C SER A 110 1.75 -10.20 -50.99
N VAL A 111 1.95 -11.28 -50.22
CA VAL A 111 2.73 -12.45 -50.65
C VAL A 111 2.33 -13.68 -49.81
N HIS A 112 2.25 -14.80 -50.54
CA HIS A 112 2.03 -16.21 -50.22
C HIS A 112 2.01 -16.75 -48.78
N THR A 113 0.98 -17.59 -48.58
CA THR A 113 0.92 -18.78 -47.73
C THR A 113 2.03 -19.80 -48.06
N ILE A 114 2.59 -20.41 -47.02
CA ILE A 114 3.20 -21.75 -47.07
C ILE A 114 2.69 -22.50 -45.84
N ASP A 115 2.11 -23.68 -46.07
CA ASP A 115 1.68 -24.61 -45.02
C ASP A 115 2.88 -25.46 -44.58
N MET A 116 3.06 -25.69 -43.28
CA MET A 116 3.88 -26.76 -42.73
C MET A 116 3.22 -27.37 -41.48
N GLU A 117 3.49 -28.65 -41.26
CA GLU A 117 2.72 -29.55 -40.40
C GLU A 117 3.14 -29.48 -38.91
N GLU A 118 2.26 -29.95 -38.03
CA GLU A 118 2.48 -30.05 -36.58
C GLU A 118 3.37 -31.27 -36.26
N ASP A 119 4.33 -31.12 -35.32
CA ASP A 119 4.90 -32.25 -34.58
C ASP A 119 5.15 -31.86 -33.11
N ASP A 120 5.11 -32.86 -32.22
CA ASP A 120 4.77 -32.73 -30.80
C ASP A 120 5.99 -32.93 -29.88
N SER A 121 6.35 -31.90 -29.10
CA SER A 121 7.18 -32.06 -27.91
C SER A 121 6.97 -30.91 -26.92
N GLY A 122 6.12 -31.16 -25.91
CA GLY A 122 5.86 -30.20 -24.82
C GLY A 122 6.94 -30.16 -23.73
N PHE A 123 6.66 -29.32 -22.71
CA PHE A 123 7.46 -29.08 -21.49
C PHE A 123 8.69 -28.17 -21.62
N GLU A 124 8.48 -26.95 -22.11
CA GLU A 124 9.21 -25.74 -21.66
C GLU A 124 8.51 -24.41 -22.08
N GLU A 125 7.49 -24.45 -22.95
CA GLU A 125 6.84 -23.25 -23.48
C GLU A 125 5.89 -22.51 -22.52
N GLU A 126 5.25 -23.16 -21.53
CA GLU A 126 4.18 -22.50 -20.73
C GLU A 126 4.66 -21.30 -19.89
N GLU A 127 5.84 -21.33 -19.28
CA GLU A 127 6.37 -20.16 -18.55
C GLU A 127 6.71 -18.99 -19.50
N LEU A 128 7.14 -19.30 -20.73
CA LEU A 128 7.47 -18.29 -21.73
C LEU A 128 6.22 -17.74 -22.42
N GLU A 129 5.22 -18.59 -22.73
CA GLU A 129 3.95 -18.17 -23.30
C GLU A 129 3.13 -17.37 -22.27
N MET A 130 3.16 -17.73 -20.99
CA MET A 130 2.54 -16.93 -19.91
C MET A 130 3.21 -15.56 -19.77
N ALA A 131 4.54 -15.48 -19.80
CA ALA A 131 5.28 -14.21 -19.79
C ALA A 131 5.03 -13.36 -21.05
N LEU A 132 4.83 -13.98 -22.21
CA LEU A 132 4.48 -13.32 -23.48
C LEU A 132 3.02 -12.85 -23.51
N VAL A 133 2.09 -13.61 -22.93
CA VAL A 133 0.68 -13.23 -22.76
C VAL A 133 0.53 -12.09 -21.75
N ASP A 134 1.29 -12.10 -20.65
CA ASP A 134 1.35 -10.97 -19.69
C ASP A 134 2.01 -9.71 -20.30
N LEU A 135 2.91 -9.87 -21.28
CA LEU A 135 3.40 -8.78 -22.10
C LEU A 135 2.31 -8.26 -23.05
N GLU A 136 1.54 -9.13 -23.73
CA GLU A 136 0.41 -8.72 -24.58
C GLU A 136 -0.70 -8.00 -23.79
N ASP A 137 -1.01 -8.42 -22.56
CA ASP A 137 -1.99 -7.76 -21.69
C ASP A 137 -1.42 -6.49 -20.99
N GLN A 138 -0.14 -6.21 -21.19
CA GLN A 138 0.51 -4.91 -20.93
C GLN A 138 0.71 -4.05 -22.18
N MET A 139 0.55 -4.60 -23.37
CA MET A 139 0.71 -3.86 -24.62
C MET A 139 -0.44 -2.88 -24.83
N ASP A 140 -0.05 -1.62 -25.06
CA ASP A 140 -0.80 -0.76 -25.98
C ASP A 140 -0.90 -1.53 -27.31
N ASP A 141 -2.10 -1.68 -27.86
CA ASP A 141 -2.49 -2.61 -28.94
C ASP A 141 -1.92 -2.24 -30.33
N GLY A 142 -0.77 -1.58 -30.36
CA GLY A 142 -0.25 -0.84 -31.51
C GLY A 142 -0.92 0.53 -31.68
N SER A 143 -1.94 0.88 -30.89
CA SER A 143 -2.44 2.26 -30.89
C SER A 143 -1.46 3.22 -30.23
N LEU A 144 -1.52 4.48 -30.65
CA LEU A 144 -0.68 5.56 -30.15
C LEU A 144 -1.25 6.19 -28.87
N LEU A 145 -2.25 5.57 -28.24
CA LEU A 145 -3.18 6.22 -27.32
C LEU A 145 -3.62 5.29 -26.16
N VAL A 146 -2.99 5.47 -24.99
CA VAL A 146 -3.37 4.84 -23.72
C VAL A 146 -4.56 5.57 -23.08
N PHE A 147 -5.52 4.84 -22.51
CA PHE A 147 -6.59 5.46 -21.71
C PHE A 147 -6.09 5.93 -20.34
N CYS A 148 -6.42 7.16 -19.94
CA CYS A 148 -6.20 7.66 -18.58
C CYS A 148 -7.48 7.56 -17.76
N ASP A 149 -7.42 6.83 -16.65
CA ASP A 149 -8.56 6.64 -15.76
C ASP A 149 -8.98 7.95 -15.05
N ASP A 150 -8.00 8.74 -14.60
CA ASP A 150 -8.22 9.98 -13.85
C ASP A 150 -8.82 11.11 -14.72
N CYS A 151 -8.24 11.36 -15.90
CA CYS A 151 -8.80 12.31 -16.87
C CYS A 151 -10.03 11.78 -17.63
N ASN A 152 -10.31 10.47 -17.57
CA ASN A 152 -11.38 9.79 -18.32
C ASN A 152 -11.34 10.07 -19.85
N ASP A 153 -10.14 10.15 -20.44
CA ASP A 153 -9.88 10.42 -21.86
C ASP A 153 -8.61 9.67 -22.33
N TYR A 154 -8.44 9.51 -23.64
CA TYR A 154 -7.25 8.90 -24.24
C TYR A 154 -6.10 9.91 -24.33
N ARG A 155 -4.96 9.53 -23.74
CA ARG A 155 -3.68 10.23 -23.80
C ARG A 155 -2.70 9.49 -24.71
N PRO A 156 -1.71 10.16 -25.30
CA PRO A 156 -0.58 9.46 -25.93
C PRO A 156 0.08 8.45 -24.99
N SER A 157 0.72 7.41 -25.52
CA SER A 157 1.47 6.43 -24.71
C SER A 157 2.60 7.06 -23.88
N ARG A 158 3.19 8.16 -24.39
CA ARG A 158 4.15 9.03 -23.69
C ARG A 158 3.50 10.14 -22.83
N ALA A 159 2.18 10.10 -22.73
CA ALA A 159 1.36 10.61 -21.63
C ALA A 159 1.89 10.18 -20.25
N THR A 160 1.77 10.99 -19.19
CA THR A 160 1.46 10.50 -17.81
C THR A 160 0.55 11.52 -17.13
N HIS A 161 -0.39 11.07 -16.29
CA HIS A 161 -1.27 11.94 -15.52
C HIS A 161 -0.58 12.48 -14.27
N CYS A 162 -0.74 13.77 -13.98
CA CYS A 162 -0.25 14.39 -12.76
C CYS A 162 -1.40 14.73 -11.81
N ASN A 163 -1.49 14.00 -10.69
CA ASN A 163 -2.55 14.16 -9.69
C ASN A 163 -2.65 15.57 -9.09
N THR A 164 -1.55 16.35 -9.06
CA THR A 164 -1.55 17.74 -8.59
C THR A 164 -2.16 18.70 -9.60
N CYS A 165 -1.99 18.40 -10.89
CA CYS A 165 -2.46 19.23 -11.99
C CYS A 165 -3.84 18.83 -12.52
N ASP A 166 -4.27 17.60 -12.25
CA ASP A 166 -5.44 16.93 -12.86
C ASP A 166 -5.37 16.88 -14.41
N ASP A 167 -4.14 16.80 -14.94
CA ASP A 167 -3.84 16.93 -16.37
C ASP A 167 -2.78 15.90 -16.81
N CYS A 168 -2.89 15.40 -18.04
CA CYS A 168 -1.90 14.51 -18.64
C CYS A 168 -0.80 15.31 -19.35
N VAL A 169 0.48 15.00 -19.10
CA VAL A 169 1.64 15.73 -19.67
C VAL A 169 2.55 14.77 -20.44
N VAL A 170 2.99 15.20 -21.63
CA VAL A 170 3.85 14.42 -22.55
C VAL A 170 5.31 14.46 -22.10
N LEU A 171 5.91 13.28 -21.98
CA LEU A 171 7.19 13.05 -21.27
C LEU A 171 7.19 13.79 -19.93
N HIS A 172 6.12 13.57 -19.16
CA HIS A 172 6.02 14.07 -17.79
C HIS A 172 7.18 13.52 -16.97
N ASP A 173 7.92 14.44 -16.38
CA ASP A 173 8.98 14.15 -15.43
C ASP A 173 8.39 14.22 -14.01
N HIS A 174 8.23 15.43 -13.45
CA HIS A 174 7.63 15.64 -12.13
C HIS A 174 6.74 16.90 -12.04
N HIS A 175 6.05 17.08 -10.91
CA HIS A 175 5.43 18.35 -10.54
C HIS A 175 6.35 19.12 -9.58
N CYS A 176 6.74 20.34 -9.95
CA CYS A 176 7.71 21.13 -9.21
C CYS A 176 7.03 22.30 -8.45
N PRO A 177 6.96 22.26 -7.10
CA PRO A 177 6.29 23.30 -6.32
C PRO A 177 7.03 24.65 -6.36
N TRP A 178 8.35 24.67 -6.59
CA TRP A 178 9.17 25.89 -6.69
C TRP A 178 8.85 26.78 -7.90
N ILE A 179 8.14 26.21 -8.88
CA ILE A 179 7.64 26.93 -10.06
C ILE A 179 6.12 26.77 -10.21
N ASN A 180 5.47 26.08 -9.28
CA ASN A 180 4.06 25.71 -9.35
C ASN A 180 3.66 25.12 -10.72
N ASN A 181 4.50 24.25 -11.31
CA ASN A 181 4.29 23.70 -12.66
C ASN A 181 4.80 22.25 -12.78
N CYS A 182 4.16 21.47 -13.65
CA CYS A 182 4.75 20.24 -14.16
C CYS A 182 6.00 20.54 -14.99
N ILE A 183 6.92 19.57 -15.01
CA ILE A 183 8.03 19.49 -15.95
C ILE A 183 7.69 18.43 -17.00
N GLY A 184 7.86 18.79 -18.26
CA GLY A 184 7.70 17.88 -19.40
C GLY A 184 8.22 18.49 -20.69
N ILE A 185 8.00 17.83 -21.82
CA ILE A 185 8.64 18.15 -23.11
C ILE A 185 8.42 19.60 -23.62
N GLY A 186 7.39 20.29 -23.10
CA GLY A 186 7.06 21.67 -23.43
C GLY A 186 7.80 22.74 -22.61
N ASN A 187 8.41 22.40 -21.47
CA ASN A 187 9.12 23.36 -20.61
C ASN A 187 10.42 22.85 -19.95
N GLN A 188 10.80 21.58 -20.12
CA GLN A 188 12.00 20.98 -19.52
C GLN A 188 13.31 21.75 -19.82
N LYS A 189 13.47 22.30 -21.04
CA LYS A 189 14.59 23.23 -21.36
C LYS A 189 14.63 24.42 -20.42
N LEU A 190 13.49 25.07 -20.18
CA LEU A 190 13.40 26.25 -19.31
C LEU A 190 13.68 25.89 -17.85
N PHE A 191 13.35 24.67 -17.42
CA PHE A 191 13.72 24.16 -16.11
C PHE A 191 15.22 23.92 -15.96
N LEU A 192 15.86 23.26 -16.95
CA LEU A 192 17.32 23.10 -16.99
C LEU A 192 18.05 24.45 -16.99
N LEU A 193 17.55 25.43 -17.76
CA LEU A 193 18.08 26.79 -17.77
C LEU A 193 17.85 27.54 -16.44
N LEU A 194 16.72 27.31 -15.76
CA LEU A 194 16.49 27.90 -14.44
C LEU A 194 17.53 27.40 -13.43
N LEU A 195 17.76 26.08 -13.38
CA LEU A 195 18.78 25.48 -12.50
C LEU A 195 20.18 26.00 -12.82
N LEU A 196 20.54 26.06 -14.11
CA LEU A 196 21.82 26.61 -14.57
C LEU A 196 21.99 28.08 -14.17
N TYR A 197 20.99 28.93 -14.44
CA TYR A 197 21.09 30.36 -14.12
C TYR A 197 21.07 30.62 -12.62
N VAL A 198 20.32 29.87 -11.81
CA VAL A 198 20.39 29.98 -10.33
C VAL A 198 21.76 29.55 -9.81
N GLY A 199 22.36 28.50 -10.38
CA GLY A 199 23.74 28.10 -10.09
C GLY A 199 24.75 29.21 -10.43
N ILE A 200 24.67 29.79 -11.63
CA ILE A 200 25.54 30.90 -12.06
C ILE A 200 25.31 32.15 -11.20
N THR A 201 24.04 32.49 -10.86
CA THR A 201 23.71 33.61 -9.97
C THR A 201 24.34 33.39 -8.60
N SER A 202 24.29 32.18 -8.06
CA SER A 202 24.88 31.84 -6.77
C SER A 202 26.41 31.96 -6.81
N ALA A 203 27.06 31.43 -7.86
CA ALA A 203 28.51 31.59 -8.06
C ALA A 203 28.93 33.06 -8.22
N LEU A 204 28.14 33.86 -8.94
CA LEU A 204 28.36 35.30 -9.12
C LEU A 204 28.18 36.07 -7.80
N VAL A 205 27.17 35.75 -6.99
CA VAL A 205 26.99 36.34 -5.65
C VAL A 205 28.17 35.98 -4.73
N LEU A 206 28.62 34.72 -4.72
CA LEU A 206 29.81 34.31 -3.95
C LEU A 206 31.07 35.03 -4.41
N LEU A 207 31.25 35.19 -5.73
CA LEU A 207 32.36 35.97 -6.28
C LEU A 207 32.31 37.43 -5.84
N LEU A 208 31.15 38.09 -5.97
CA LEU A 208 30.98 39.50 -5.60
C LEU A 208 31.18 39.75 -4.09
N VAL A 209 30.61 38.90 -3.23
CA VAL A 209 30.80 39.02 -1.77
C VAL A 209 32.25 38.69 -1.40
N GLY A 210 32.86 37.70 -2.05
CA GLY A 210 34.27 37.35 -1.89
C GLY A 210 35.22 38.48 -2.29
N THR A 211 35.06 39.07 -3.47
CA THR A 211 35.90 40.21 -3.90
C THR A 211 35.65 41.44 -3.03
N CYS A 212 34.41 41.67 -2.60
CA CYS A 212 34.09 42.74 -1.64
C CYS A 212 34.82 42.55 -0.29
N TYR A 213 34.89 41.32 0.22
CA TYR A 213 35.62 40.97 1.43
C TYR A 213 37.14 41.08 1.26
N PHE A 214 37.71 40.50 0.20
CA PHE A 214 39.17 40.45 -0.02
C PHE A 214 39.78 41.77 -0.52
N SER A 215 39.00 42.66 -1.13
CA SER A 215 39.44 44.00 -1.55
C SER A 215 39.09 45.10 -0.54
N CYS A 216 38.67 44.73 0.67
CA CYS A 216 38.44 45.66 1.76
C CYS A 216 39.77 46.02 2.43
N GLU A 217 40.19 47.28 2.31
CA GLU A 217 41.41 47.82 2.93
C GLU A 217 41.05 48.64 4.18
N GLY A 218 41.18 48.04 5.37
CA GLY A 218 40.96 48.69 6.68
C GLY A 218 40.55 47.72 7.79
N ASP A 219 40.28 48.24 8.99
CA ASP A 219 39.91 47.40 10.16
C ASP A 219 38.44 46.94 10.15
N ASN A 220 37.60 47.48 9.26
CA ASN A 220 36.16 47.23 9.20
C ASN A 220 35.76 46.12 8.20
N CYS A 221 36.63 45.15 7.94
CA CYS A 221 36.40 44.07 6.98
C CYS A 221 35.86 42.82 7.67
N GLY A 222 34.62 42.41 7.36
CA GLY A 222 33.94 41.33 8.07
C GLY A 222 32.43 41.24 7.85
N PHE A 223 31.80 40.30 8.56
CA PHE A 223 30.37 39.95 8.42
C PHE A 223 29.48 40.49 9.56
N GLN A 224 30.02 41.32 10.46
CA GLN A 224 29.27 41.95 11.56
C GLN A 224 28.44 43.15 11.05
N PRO A 225 27.53 43.74 11.87
CA PRO A 225 27.04 45.09 11.61
C PRO A 225 28.19 46.07 11.38
N GLU A 226 27.98 47.06 10.52
CA GLU A 226 28.92 48.18 10.26
C GLU A 226 30.26 47.79 9.59
N MET A 227 30.49 46.49 9.35
CA MET A 227 31.61 45.98 8.54
C MET A 227 31.20 45.77 7.07
N THR A 228 32.19 45.70 6.18
CA THR A 228 32.02 45.34 4.76
C THR A 228 32.54 43.90 4.53
N PRO A 229 31.78 42.99 3.88
CA PRO A 229 30.45 43.14 3.28
C PRO A 229 29.27 43.04 4.27
N GLY A 230 29.56 42.85 5.56
CA GLY A 230 28.61 42.93 6.66
C GLY A 230 27.56 41.82 6.69
N ARG A 231 26.50 42.02 7.50
CA ARG A 231 25.40 41.05 7.63
C ARG A 231 24.73 40.71 6.30
N THR A 232 24.61 41.68 5.39
CA THR A 232 24.02 41.46 4.05
C THR A 232 24.87 40.46 3.25
N GLY A 233 26.20 40.62 3.25
CA GLY A 233 27.11 39.65 2.66
C GLY A 233 27.02 38.26 3.31
N LEU A 234 26.86 38.17 4.63
CA LEU A 234 26.74 36.89 5.32
C LEU A 234 25.51 36.09 4.85
N TRP A 235 24.34 36.75 4.80
CA TRP A 235 23.11 36.12 4.32
C TRP A 235 23.17 35.76 2.84
N LEU A 236 23.79 36.61 2.01
CA LEU A 236 24.02 36.32 0.59
C LEU A 236 24.96 35.12 0.38
N THR A 237 26.06 35.03 1.14
CA THR A 237 26.97 33.87 1.10
C THR A 237 26.26 32.59 1.54
N ALA A 238 25.52 32.63 2.66
CA ALA A 238 24.79 31.46 3.15
C ALA A 238 23.74 30.99 2.13
N GLY A 239 22.93 31.90 1.62
CA GLY A 239 21.92 31.61 0.59
C GLY A 239 22.55 31.08 -0.70
N ALA A 240 23.59 31.73 -1.21
CA ALA A 240 24.26 31.32 -2.44
C ALA A 240 24.94 29.95 -2.29
N CYS A 241 25.57 29.63 -1.16
CA CYS A 241 26.08 28.27 -0.91
C CYS A 241 24.95 27.22 -0.92
N THR A 242 23.81 27.50 -0.27
CA THR A 242 22.66 26.58 -0.25
C THR A 242 22.06 26.36 -1.64
N PHE A 243 21.77 27.44 -2.38
CA PHE A 243 21.19 27.36 -3.72
C PHE A 243 22.17 26.82 -4.78
N ALA A 244 23.47 27.12 -4.68
CA ALA A 244 24.47 26.51 -5.54
C ALA A 244 24.51 24.99 -5.37
N LEU A 245 24.69 24.50 -4.13
CA LEU A 245 24.74 23.06 -3.86
C LEU A 245 23.45 22.35 -4.30
N PHE A 246 22.29 22.91 -3.97
CA PHE A 246 21.00 22.32 -4.35
C PHE A 246 20.78 22.32 -5.87
N CYS A 247 20.89 23.47 -6.55
CA CYS A 247 20.61 23.56 -7.98
C CYS A 247 21.66 22.84 -8.82
N SER A 248 22.94 22.83 -8.44
CA SER A 248 23.96 22.06 -9.15
C SER A 248 23.78 20.55 -8.98
N LEU A 249 23.37 20.07 -7.80
CA LEU A 249 23.06 18.65 -7.59
C LEU A 249 21.85 18.23 -8.44
N ILE A 250 20.74 18.97 -8.38
CA ILE A 250 19.55 18.66 -9.18
C ILE A 250 19.86 18.75 -10.68
N PHE A 251 20.57 19.78 -11.14
CA PHE A 251 20.97 19.89 -12.56
C PHE A 251 21.83 18.70 -13.02
N GLY A 252 22.77 18.23 -12.18
CA GLY A 252 23.56 17.04 -12.46
C GLY A 252 22.71 15.76 -12.54
N LEU A 253 21.78 15.57 -11.62
CA LEU A 253 20.84 14.45 -11.61
C LEU A 253 19.91 14.46 -12.83
N GLU A 254 19.36 15.63 -13.20
CA GLU A 254 18.55 15.79 -14.40
C GLU A 254 19.32 15.42 -15.67
N LEU A 255 20.54 15.95 -15.85
CA LEU A 255 21.38 15.61 -17.00
C LEU A 255 21.76 14.12 -17.02
N TYR A 256 21.94 13.49 -15.85
CA TYR A 256 22.23 12.06 -15.73
C TYR A 256 21.00 11.20 -16.08
N ASN A 257 19.81 11.56 -15.59
CA ASN A 257 18.55 10.91 -15.94
C ASN A 257 18.29 11.02 -17.45
N ILE A 258 18.43 12.22 -18.02
CA ILE A 258 18.33 12.46 -19.46
C ILE A 258 19.36 11.62 -20.22
N TYR A 259 20.62 11.53 -19.76
CA TYR A 259 21.67 10.72 -20.40
C TYR A 259 21.33 9.23 -20.42
N LEU A 260 20.84 8.68 -19.29
CA LEU A 260 20.53 7.26 -19.17
C LEU A 260 19.27 6.86 -19.92
N ASP A 261 18.24 7.71 -19.92
CA ASP A 261 16.92 7.40 -20.48
C ASP A 261 17.02 6.99 -21.98
N PRO A 262 16.70 5.72 -22.31
CA PRO A 262 16.75 5.26 -23.70
C PRO A 262 15.65 5.86 -24.59
N VAL A 263 14.58 6.41 -24.01
CA VAL A 263 13.48 7.04 -24.77
C VAL A 263 14.01 8.21 -25.62
N TYR A 264 14.88 9.05 -25.04
CA TYR A 264 15.55 10.11 -25.80
C TYR A 264 16.49 9.55 -26.88
N THR A 265 17.14 8.40 -26.66
CA THR A 265 17.94 7.74 -27.72
C THR A 265 17.05 7.40 -28.92
N ILE A 266 15.87 6.82 -28.67
CA ILE A 266 14.94 6.38 -29.72
C ILE A 266 14.35 7.58 -30.46
N ILE A 267 13.85 8.60 -29.73
CA ILE A 267 13.31 9.82 -30.33
C ILE A 267 14.41 10.51 -31.18
N ALA A 268 15.63 10.67 -30.65
CA ALA A 268 16.73 11.29 -31.38
C ALA A 268 17.11 10.49 -32.64
N ASN A 269 17.08 9.16 -32.59
CA ASN A 269 17.32 8.33 -33.77
C ASN A 269 16.19 8.46 -34.81
N GLN A 270 14.93 8.60 -34.39
CA GLN A 270 13.80 8.81 -35.31
C GLN A 270 13.79 10.21 -35.94
N LEU A 271 14.17 11.25 -35.19
CA LEU A 271 14.23 12.63 -35.69
C LEU A 271 15.49 12.92 -36.53
N TYR A 272 16.64 12.38 -36.14
CA TYR A 272 17.95 12.81 -36.67
C TYR A 272 18.81 11.67 -37.24
N GLY A 273 18.37 10.41 -37.15
CA GLY A 273 19.15 9.23 -37.53
C GLY A 273 19.49 9.13 -39.02
N GLN A 274 18.68 9.73 -39.91
CA GLN A 274 18.94 9.74 -41.36
C GLN A 274 20.04 10.75 -41.78
N VAL A 275 20.51 11.63 -40.88
CA VAL A 275 21.41 12.75 -41.21
C VAL A 275 22.89 12.40 -41.00
N GLY A 276 23.24 11.12 -40.87
CA GLY A 276 24.64 10.65 -40.79
C GLY A 276 25.37 10.92 -39.46
N ILE A 277 24.63 11.18 -38.38
CA ILE A 277 25.15 11.75 -37.13
C ILE A 277 25.61 10.66 -36.14
N LYS A 278 26.66 9.90 -36.51
CA LYS A 278 27.29 8.90 -35.60
C LYS A 278 28.35 9.48 -34.65
N SER A 279 28.78 10.74 -34.82
CA SER A 279 29.92 11.33 -34.08
C SER A 279 29.55 12.15 -32.82
N ARG A 280 28.26 12.35 -32.52
CA ARG A 280 27.83 13.16 -31.36
C ARG A 280 27.71 12.36 -30.07
N SER A 281 28.00 13.02 -28.94
CA SER A 281 27.80 12.44 -27.61
C SER A 281 26.33 12.04 -27.39
N ARG A 282 26.08 11.04 -26.53
CA ARG A 282 24.72 10.60 -26.19
C ARG A 282 23.91 11.75 -25.57
N LEU A 283 24.51 12.51 -24.66
CA LEU A 283 23.88 13.65 -24.00
C LEU A 283 23.46 14.74 -25.00
N GLU A 284 24.33 15.10 -25.96
CA GLU A 284 24.00 16.10 -26.98
C GLU A 284 22.81 15.65 -27.85
N ARG A 285 22.75 14.37 -28.23
CA ARG A 285 21.61 13.82 -28.99
C ARG A 285 20.31 13.86 -28.19
N HIS A 286 20.36 13.66 -26.87
CA HIS A 286 19.17 13.70 -26.02
C HIS A 286 18.71 15.15 -25.75
N LEU A 287 19.65 16.05 -25.45
CA LEU A 287 19.36 17.49 -25.32
C LEU A 287 18.84 18.10 -26.62
N SER A 288 19.24 17.59 -27.79
CA SER A 288 18.67 17.98 -29.09
C SER A 288 17.16 17.74 -29.16
N VAL A 289 16.65 16.65 -28.56
CA VAL A 289 15.20 16.38 -28.44
C VAL A 289 14.54 17.39 -27.52
N ILE A 290 15.17 17.74 -26.39
CA ILE A 290 14.62 18.70 -25.40
C ILE A 290 14.59 20.13 -25.97
N CYS A 291 15.65 20.57 -26.64
CA CYS A 291 15.79 21.88 -27.28
C CYS A 291 15.18 21.97 -28.69
N ALA A 292 14.70 20.86 -29.26
CA ALA A 292 14.11 20.78 -30.60
C ALA A 292 15.02 21.27 -31.76
N THR A 293 16.33 21.06 -31.65
CA THR A 293 17.34 21.42 -32.68
C THR A 293 18.06 20.17 -33.20
N ASN A 294 18.81 20.29 -34.30
CA ASN A 294 19.66 19.20 -34.78
C ASN A 294 21.10 19.35 -34.26
N GLY A 295 21.30 19.23 -32.95
CA GLY A 295 22.59 19.39 -32.26
C GLY A 295 22.70 20.71 -31.49
N PHE A 296 23.84 20.91 -30.83
CA PHE A 296 24.07 22.12 -30.02
C PHE A 296 23.96 23.41 -30.85
N GLU A 297 23.16 24.35 -30.35
CA GLU A 297 23.02 25.70 -30.90
C GLU A 297 23.09 26.72 -29.76
N ALA A 298 23.51 27.97 -30.05
CA ALA A 298 23.51 29.05 -29.06
C ALA A 298 22.10 29.35 -28.49
N SER A 299 21.05 29.00 -29.23
CA SER A 299 19.63 29.04 -28.82
C SER A 299 19.31 28.16 -27.61
N TRP A 300 20.17 27.18 -27.28
CA TRP A 300 20.03 26.33 -26.09
C TRP A 300 20.22 27.13 -24.80
N LEU A 301 21.10 28.13 -24.84
CA LEU A 301 21.41 29.02 -23.71
C LEU A 301 20.51 30.25 -23.66
N LEU A 302 19.36 30.23 -24.34
CA LEU A 302 18.35 31.28 -24.32
C LEU A 302 17.02 30.73 -23.77
N PRO A 303 16.38 31.41 -22.79
CA PRO A 303 15.10 31.00 -22.20
C PRO A 303 13.92 31.39 -23.08
N LEU A 304 13.92 30.83 -24.28
CA LEU A 304 12.86 30.94 -25.28
C LEU A 304 12.15 29.59 -25.39
N VAL A 305 10.82 29.62 -25.55
CA VAL A 305 10.01 28.43 -25.82
C VAL A 305 10.26 27.99 -27.25
N ASP A 306 10.83 26.80 -27.44
CA ASP A 306 11.15 26.29 -28.77
C ASP A 306 9.90 25.89 -29.55
N LEU A 307 9.82 26.30 -30.81
CA LEU A 307 8.73 25.99 -31.72
C LEU A 307 9.01 24.66 -32.43
N ARG A 308 8.63 23.54 -31.78
CA ARG A 308 8.65 22.20 -32.39
C ARG A 308 7.85 22.17 -33.69
N SER A 309 8.38 21.55 -34.74
CA SER A 309 7.63 21.32 -35.97
C SER A 309 6.51 20.30 -35.72
N ARG A 310 5.53 20.24 -36.64
CA ARG A 310 4.48 19.19 -36.57
C ARG A 310 5.08 17.79 -36.65
N HIS A 311 6.15 17.62 -37.43
CA HIS A 311 6.85 16.35 -37.55
C HIS A 311 7.46 15.94 -36.21
N ASP A 312 8.16 16.85 -35.52
CA ASP A 312 8.81 16.53 -34.25
C ASP A 312 7.80 16.16 -33.16
N ILE A 313 6.68 16.90 -33.10
CA ILE A 313 5.57 16.60 -32.19
C ILE A 313 4.99 15.22 -32.52
N GLU A 314 4.72 14.93 -33.79
CA GLU A 314 4.18 13.63 -34.17
C GLU A 314 5.16 12.48 -33.90
N THR A 315 6.46 12.65 -34.13
CA THR A 315 7.47 11.62 -33.84
C THR A 315 7.56 11.36 -32.32
N VAL A 316 7.69 12.40 -31.49
CA VAL A 316 7.70 12.26 -30.01
C VAL A 316 6.46 11.53 -29.48
N LEU A 317 5.29 11.80 -30.08
CA LEU A 317 4.03 11.14 -29.73
C LEU A 317 3.90 9.72 -30.29
N ARG A 318 4.64 9.39 -31.36
CA ARG A 318 4.63 8.07 -32.02
C ARG A 318 5.69 7.10 -31.49
N THR A 319 6.70 7.57 -30.77
CA THR A 319 7.79 6.70 -30.30
C THR A 319 7.26 5.64 -29.31
N PRO A 320 7.25 4.35 -29.67
CA PRO A 320 6.68 3.28 -28.85
C PRO A 320 7.47 3.10 -27.55
N SER A 321 6.86 2.46 -26.55
CA SER A 321 7.48 2.31 -25.22
C SER A 321 8.74 1.43 -25.25
N LEU A 322 9.59 1.51 -24.21
CA LEU A 322 10.78 0.68 -24.12
C LEU A 322 10.46 -0.82 -24.07
N ALA A 323 9.39 -1.19 -23.37
CA ALA A 323 8.87 -2.55 -23.33
C ALA A 323 8.42 -3.08 -24.71
N GLN A 324 8.09 -2.18 -25.64
CA GLN A 324 7.66 -2.54 -26.99
C GLN A 324 8.86 -2.83 -27.91
N LEU A 325 9.92 -2.02 -27.79
CA LEU A 325 11.16 -2.20 -28.58
C LEU A 325 12.00 -3.40 -28.12
N SER A 326 11.96 -3.77 -26.83
CA SER A 326 12.55 -5.02 -26.37
C SER A 326 11.85 -6.23 -26.99
N VAL A 327 10.52 -6.20 -27.14
CA VAL A 327 9.75 -7.29 -27.76
C VAL A 327 10.00 -7.36 -29.27
N ASP A 328 10.09 -6.24 -29.98
CA ASP A 328 10.46 -6.24 -31.40
C ASP A 328 11.90 -6.77 -31.61
N PHE A 329 12.84 -6.42 -30.73
CA PHE A 329 14.20 -6.97 -30.75
C PHE A 329 14.22 -8.48 -30.42
N ILE A 330 13.46 -8.94 -29.44
CA ILE A 330 13.33 -10.37 -29.10
C ILE A 330 12.71 -11.15 -30.26
N LYS A 331 11.64 -10.63 -30.91
CA LYS A 331 11.02 -11.22 -32.10
C LYS A 331 11.97 -11.25 -33.31
N MET A 332 12.77 -10.20 -33.50
CA MET A 332 13.81 -10.13 -34.54
C MET A 332 14.97 -11.11 -34.27
N VAL A 333 15.42 -11.22 -33.02
CA VAL A 333 16.47 -12.18 -32.62
C VAL A 333 15.95 -13.62 -32.74
N ALA A 334 14.71 -13.91 -32.34
CA ALA A 334 14.08 -15.22 -32.52
C ALA A 334 13.98 -15.61 -34.01
N THR A 335 13.48 -14.71 -34.87
CA THR A 335 13.44 -14.96 -36.34
C THR A 335 14.83 -15.06 -36.98
N THR A 336 15.85 -14.36 -36.45
CA THR A 336 17.23 -14.49 -36.95
C THR A 336 17.93 -15.76 -36.44
N ALA A 337 17.57 -16.25 -35.26
CA ALA A 337 18.06 -17.52 -34.71
C ALA A 337 17.50 -18.72 -35.47
N VAL A 338 16.19 -18.70 -35.80
CA VAL A 338 15.53 -19.73 -36.63
C VAL A 338 16.11 -19.82 -38.05
N HIS A 339 16.70 -18.74 -38.58
CA HIS A 339 17.38 -18.73 -39.89
C HIS A 339 18.89 -19.06 -39.86
N ARG A 340 19.42 -19.64 -38.77
CA ARG A 340 20.86 -20.00 -38.67
C ARG A 340 21.16 -21.48 -38.42
N THR A 341 20.17 -22.35 -38.59
CA THR A 341 20.33 -23.81 -38.45
C THR A 341 20.00 -24.56 -39.74
N GLU A 342 20.73 -24.28 -40.82
CA GLU A 342 20.96 -25.23 -41.91
C GLU A 342 22.49 -25.38 -42.12
N PRO A 343 23.02 -26.62 -42.20
CA PRO A 343 24.43 -26.85 -42.45
C PRO A 343 24.67 -26.98 -43.96
N ASP A 344 25.57 -26.19 -44.53
CA ASP A 344 26.09 -26.48 -45.86
C ASP A 344 27.59 -26.24 -46.00
N ASN A 345 28.19 -26.95 -46.96
CA ASN A 345 29.54 -27.49 -46.81
C ASN A 345 30.61 -26.73 -47.63
N GLN A 346 31.82 -26.68 -47.06
CA GLN A 346 33.11 -26.37 -47.69
C GLN A 346 33.43 -24.96 -48.24
N SER A 347 34.59 -24.51 -47.74
CA SER A 347 35.67 -23.77 -48.44
C SER A 347 35.78 -22.26 -48.23
N GLN A 348 37.05 -21.86 -48.11
CA GLN A 348 37.60 -20.52 -47.87
C GLN A 348 37.32 -19.92 -46.48
N LEU A 349 38.21 -19.18 -45.81
CA LEU A 349 39.68 -19.09 -45.67
C LEU A 349 39.87 -17.82 -44.81
N HIS A 350 40.65 -17.91 -43.74
CA HIS A 350 41.39 -16.81 -43.09
C HIS A 350 40.70 -15.59 -42.44
N ASP A 351 41.20 -15.31 -41.22
CA ASP A 351 41.33 -14.04 -40.50
C ASP A 351 40.03 -13.31 -40.06
N VAL A 352 39.85 -12.93 -38.80
CA VAL A 352 40.78 -12.13 -37.95
C VAL A 352 40.66 -12.51 -36.46
N LYS A 353 41.81 -12.64 -35.77
CA LYS A 353 41.92 -12.65 -34.31
C LYS A 353 42.10 -11.23 -33.74
N HIS A 354 41.89 -11.11 -32.42
CA HIS A 354 42.16 -9.95 -31.53
C HIS A 354 41.07 -8.87 -31.45
N LEU A 355 40.44 -8.73 -30.28
CA LEU A 355 40.86 -7.74 -29.25
C LEU A 355 39.94 -7.80 -28.01
N VAL A 356 40.30 -8.59 -27.00
CA VAL A 356 39.98 -8.32 -25.60
C VAL A 356 41.23 -8.64 -24.77
N GLY A 357 41.73 -7.64 -24.04
CA GLY A 357 42.80 -7.78 -23.05
C GLY A 357 42.21 -7.77 -21.62
N PRO A 358 43.00 -8.11 -20.59
CA PRO A 358 42.47 -8.70 -19.36
C PRO A 358 42.25 -7.71 -18.20
N GLU A 359 41.35 -8.10 -17.28
CA GLU A 359 41.34 -7.62 -15.90
C GLU A 359 42.21 -8.53 -15.00
N PRO A 360 42.81 -8.03 -13.91
CA PRO A 360 43.71 -8.81 -13.06
C PRO A 360 43.01 -9.48 -11.86
N GLU A 361 43.52 -10.66 -11.50
CA GLU A 361 43.23 -11.44 -10.29
C GLU A 361 43.79 -10.77 -9.01
N VAL A 362 43.29 -11.14 -7.82
CA VAL A 362 44.12 -11.64 -6.69
C VAL A 362 43.30 -12.61 -5.81
N ASP A 363 43.59 -13.89 -6.00
CA ASP A 363 43.80 -14.98 -5.01
C ASP A 363 43.05 -15.09 -3.68
N SER A 364 42.42 -16.26 -3.54
CA SER A 364 42.44 -17.10 -2.32
C SER A 364 43.51 -18.21 -2.42
N PRO A 365 44.19 -18.61 -1.34
CA PRO A 365 44.88 -19.91 -1.24
C PRO A 365 43.93 -20.97 -0.63
N THR A 366 43.59 -22.07 -1.33
CA THR A 366 44.24 -23.41 -1.32
C THR A 366 44.18 -24.15 0.03
N SER A 367 44.04 -25.49 0.11
CA SER A 367 44.41 -26.61 -0.78
C SER A 367 43.34 -27.75 -0.74
N ALA A 368 42.94 -28.40 -1.85
CA ALA A 368 43.54 -29.64 -2.42
C ALA A 368 43.74 -30.79 -1.39
N THR A 369 43.43 -32.08 -1.62
CA THR A 369 43.14 -32.96 -2.81
C THR A 369 42.68 -34.33 -2.24
N SER A 370 42.13 -35.36 -2.91
CA SER A 370 41.77 -35.66 -4.30
C SER A 370 40.86 -36.92 -4.39
N THR A 371 40.41 -37.26 -5.60
CA THR A 371 40.17 -38.61 -6.15
C THR A 371 39.06 -39.53 -5.58
N ASP A 372 38.02 -39.66 -6.42
CA ASP A 372 37.60 -40.90 -7.09
C ASP A 372 36.40 -41.75 -6.60
N SER A 373 35.35 -41.65 -7.42
CA SER A 373 34.63 -42.75 -8.09
C SER A 373 33.40 -43.40 -7.43
N ASN A 374 32.35 -43.47 -8.26
CA ASN A 374 31.25 -44.44 -8.35
C ASN A 374 31.28 -45.60 -7.33
N ASN A 375 30.15 -46.05 -6.76
CA ASN A 375 29.03 -46.58 -7.54
C ASN A 375 27.81 -46.95 -6.66
N ASN A 376 26.61 -46.91 -7.26
CA ASN A 376 25.42 -47.75 -7.04
C ASN A 376 25.01 -48.34 -5.65
N ASN A 377 23.70 -48.23 -5.45
CA ASN A 377 22.75 -49.28 -5.00
C ASN A 377 22.42 -49.50 -3.49
N ASN A 378 21.11 -49.38 -3.27
CA ASN A 378 20.21 -50.34 -2.62
C ASN A 378 20.09 -50.42 -1.09
N ASN A 379 18.85 -50.10 -0.69
CA ASN A 379 17.93 -50.94 0.08
C ASN A 379 18.18 -51.25 1.56
N ASN A 380 17.20 -50.76 2.32
CA ASN A 380 16.33 -51.56 3.19
C ASN A 380 16.87 -52.14 4.52
N ASN A 381 16.15 -51.68 5.54
CA ASN A 381 15.43 -52.53 6.50
C ASN A 381 16.16 -53.11 7.71
N ASN A 382 15.62 -52.64 8.83
CA ASN A 382 15.01 -53.45 9.89
C ASN A 382 15.91 -54.04 10.98
N ASN A 383 15.38 -53.84 12.19
CA ASN A 383 15.39 -54.80 13.31
C ASN A 383 16.75 -55.00 14.01
N THR A 384 16.81 -55.25 15.32
CA THR A 384 15.72 -55.49 16.30
C THR A 384 16.20 -55.14 17.70
N ASP A 385 15.24 -54.70 18.53
CA ASP A 385 15.05 -55.00 19.94
C ASP A 385 16.18 -55.55 20.84
N SER A 386 16.16 -54.96 22.05
CA SER A 386 16.13 -55.62 23.36
C SER A 386 17.36 -55.54 24.27
N ASN A 387 17.10 -54.99 25.46
CA ASN A 387 17.49 -55.49 26.78
C ASN A 387 19.00 -55.46 27.15
N GLU A 388 19.41 -55.27 28.41
CA GLU A 388 18.70 -55.20 29.70
C GLU A 388 19.66 -54.62 30.78
N ASN A 389 19.10 -54.05 31.87
CA ASN A 389 19.60 -54.17 33.26
C ASN A 389 21.03 -53.65 33.63
N ASP A 390 21.36 -53.22 34.86
CA ASP A 390 20.60 -53.10 36.12
C ASP A 390 21.37 -52.28 37.20
N ASN A 391 20.71 -52.06 38.36
CA ASN A 391 21.31 -51.80 39.70
C ASN A 391 22.10 -50.46 39.93
N ALA A 392 22.26 -49.87 41.12
CA ALA A 392 21.71 -49.96 42.50
C ALA A 392 22.42 -48.88 43.39
N LYS A 393 22.00 -48.41 44.59
CA LYS A 393 20.77 -48.50 45.44
C LYS A 393 20.86 -47.49 46.63
N SER A 394 19.73 -47.29 47.33
CA SER A 394 19.55 -47.16 48.81
C SER A 394 20.02 -45.88 49.56
N ASP A 395 19.31 -45.35 50.58
CA ASP A 395 17.98 -45.67 51.16
C ASP A 395 17.45 -44.56 52.13
N VAL A 396 16.31 -44.86 52.81
CA VAL A 396 15.85 -44.35 54.14
C VAL A 396 14.63 -43.37 54.17
N THR A 397 13.41 -43.95 54.05
CA THR A 397 12.22 -43.90 54.99
C THR A 397 11.79 -42.62 55.76
N PRO A 398 10.55 -42.52 56.34
CA PRO A 398 9.30 -43.33 56.19
C PRO A 398 7.92 -42.57 56.12
N THR A 399 6.95 -43.19 55.41
CA THR A 399 5.46 -43.27 55.58
C THR A 399 4.49 -42.08 55.88
N LEU A 400 3.31 -42.20 55.23
CA LEU A 400 1.91 -41.82 55.60
C LEU A 400 1.23 -40.55 55.00
N ALA A 401 0.66 -40.77 53.80
CA ALA A 401 -0.68 -40.36 53.32
C ALA A 401 -1.03 -38.87 53.06
N PRO A 402 -1.24 -38.48 51.79
CA PRO A 402 -2.16 -37.41 51.41
C PRO A 402 -3.60 -37.94 51.23
N GLN A 403 -4.57 -37.23 51.81
CA GLN A 403 -6.00 -37.46 51.53
C GLN A 403 -6.37 -36.97 50.13
N SER A 404 -7.42 -37.57 49.56
CA SER A 404 -8.00 -37.15 48.29
C SER A 404 -8.65 -35.76 48.37
N SER A 405 -8.29 -34.88 47.44
CA SER A 405 -9.20 -33.82 46.96
C SER A 405 -9.31 -33.91 45.46
N THR A 406 -10.44 -34.41 44.98
CA THR A 406 -10.77 -34.52 43.56
C THR A 406 -11.13 -33.17 42.97
N SER A 407 -10.25 -32.58 42.15
CA SER A 407 -10.66 -31.60 41.15
C SER A 407 -10.75 -32.28 39.78
N SER A 408 -11.81 -33.06 39.56
CA SER A 408 -12.12 -33.56 38.21
C SER A 408 -12.42 -32.37 37.31
N VAL A 409 -11.46 -31.99 36.46
CA VAL A 409 -11.67 -30.99 35.41
C VAL A 409 -12.71 -31.55 34.44
N ARG A 410 -13.97 -31.14 34.61
CA ARG A 410 -15.03 -31.46 33.65
C ARG A 410 -14.64 -30.81 32.32
N ARG A 411 -14.41 -31.63 31.28
CA ARG A 411 -14.39 -31.15 29.90
C ARG A 411 -15.68 -30.34 29.68
N ALA A 412 -15.54 -29.12 29.19
CA ALA A 412 -16.69 -28.29 28.85
C ALA A 412 -17.34 -28.86 27.59
N THR A 413 -18.50 -29.49 27.74
CA THR A 413 -19.37 -29.86 26.61
C THR A 413 -20.14 -28.62 26.16
N THR A 414 -20.19 -28.38 24.85
CA THR A 414 -21.10 -27.38 24.27
C THR A 414 -22.54 -27.78 24.57
N VAL A 415 -23.26 -26.95 25.34
CA VAL A 415 -24.70 -27.13 25.58
C VAL A 415 -25.42 -25.93 24.97
N GLY A 416 -25.93 -26.13 23.75
CA GLY A 416 -27.02 -25.33 23.22
C GLY A 416 -28.34 -25.77 23.84
N THR A 417 -29.17 -24.81 24.26
CA THR A 417 -30.55 -25.04 24.68
C THR A 417 -31.46 -24.21 23.80
N VAL A 418 -32.44 -24.85 23.17
CA VAL A 418 -33.39 -24.24 22.23
C VAL A 418 -34.60 -23.74 23.01
N GLU A 419 -34.92 -22.44 22.97
CA GLU A 419 -36.08 -21.89 23.70
C GLU A 419 -37.43 -22.15 22.98
N SER A 420 -37.40 -22.47 21.69
CA SER A 420 -38.60 -22.70 20.87
C SER A 420 -39.09 -24.15 20.93
N ARG A 421 -40.21 -24.38 21.64
CA ARG A 421 -40.89 -25.69 21.72
C ARG A 421 -41.31 -26.24 20.34
N LYS A 422 -41.49 -25.38 19.33
CA LYS A 422 -41.73 -25.79 17.93
C LYS A 422 -40.49 -26.44 17.32
N LEU A 423 -39.32 -25.83 17.50
CA LEU A 423 -38.05 -26.32 16.96
C LEU A 423 -37.57 -27.56 17.74
N GLN A 424 -37.87 -27.62 19.04
CA GLN A 424 -37.63 -28.79 19.89
C GLN A 424 -38.36 -30.03 19.36
N LEU A 425 -39.65 -29.91 19.01
CA LEU A 425 -40.43 -30.97 18.37
C LEU A 425 -39.87 -31.38 16.98
N ALA A 426 -39.30 -30.44 16.22
CA ALA A 426 -38.68 -30.73 14.93
C ALA A 426 -37.36 -31.51 15.08
N LEU A 427 -36.51 -31.14 16.06
CA LEU A 427 -35.32 -31.93 16.39
C LEU A 427 -35.70 -33.33 16.91
N GLU A 428 -36.69 -33.43 17.80
CA GLU A 428 -37.18 -34.71 18.33
C GLU A 428 -37.68 -35.65 17.21
N GLN A 429 -38.32 -35.11 16.17
CA GLN A 429 -38.71 -35.87 14.97
C GLN A 429 -37.50 -36.27 14.11
N ALA A 430 -36.49 -35.41 13.98
CA ALA A 430 -35.26 -35.70 13.24
C ALA A 430 -34.32 -36.70 13.95
N THR A 431 -34.50 -36.95 15.25
CA THR A 431 -33.69 -37.88 16.06
C THR A 431 -34.24 -39.30 16.20
N GLN A 432 -35.38 -39.65 15.59
CA GLN A 432 -36.09 -40.91 15.86
C GLN A 432 -35.36 -42.23 15.49
N ASN A 433 -34.17 -42.18 14.88
CA ASN A 433 -33.38 -43.36 14.53
C ASN A 433 -32.17 -43.65 15.46
N ASP A 434 -31.76 -42.72 16.33
CA ASP A 434 -30.58 -42.92 17.20
C ASP A 434 -30.98 -43.04 18.68
N ALA A 435 -30.77 -44.23 19.25
CA ALA A 435 -31.24 -44.58 20.59
C ALA A 435 -30.32 -44.05 21.70
N VAL A 436 -30.47 -42.76 22.05
CA VAL A 436 -29.79 -42.15 23.22
C VAL A 436 -30.82 -41.61 24.22
N LYS A 437 -30.63 -41.92 25.52
CA LYS A 437 -31.44 -41.37 26.61
C LYS A 437 -31.11 -39.89 26.83
N HIS A 438 -32.07 -39.00 26.62
CA HIS A 438 -31.98 -37.60 27.04
C HIS A 438 -32.94 -37.26 28.18
N ASP A 439 -32.53 -36.26 28.96
CA ASP A 439 -33.30 -35.66 30.04
C ASP A 439 -34.37 -34.74 29.42
N LYS A 440 -35.61 -34.79 29.92
CA LYS A 440 -36.81 -34.41 29.12
C LYS A 440 -36.96 -32.93 28.77
N ASP A 441 -36.13 -32.06 29.33
CA ASP A 441 -36.24 -30.61 29.17
C ASP A 441 -35.07 -29.98 28.38
N ILE A 442 -34.08 -30.76 27.92
CA ILE A 442 -32.88 -30.25 27.21
C ILE A 442 -32.55 -31.12 25.99
N VAL A 443 -32.71 -30.56 24.79
CA VAL A 443 -32.16 -31.13 23.55
C VAL A 443 -30.73 -30.63 23.35
N LEU A 444 -29.76 -31.54 23.35
CA LEU A 444 -28.33 -31.25 23.18
C LEU A 444 -27.98 -31.12 21.69
N LEU A 445 -27.46 -29.95 21.29
CA LEU A 445 -26.81 -29.77 19.99
C LEU A 445 -25.37 -30.33 20.04
N GLU A 446 -25.22 -31.63 19.85
CA GLU A 446 -23.91 -32.25 19.60
C GLU A 446 -23.44 -32.06 18.14
N ARG A 447 -22.14 -32.33 17.87
CA ARG A 447 -21.56 -32.33 16.51
C ARG A 447 -22.17 -33.44 15.65
N SER A 448 -23.36 -33.21 15.11
CA SER A 448 -24.04 -34.19 14.26
C SER A 448 -23.31 -34.38 12.92
N LYS A 449 -23.18 -35.65 12.51
CA LYS A 449 -22.75 -36.02 11.16
C LYS A 449 -23.89 -35.98 10.15
N SER A 450 -25.14 -35.77 10.59
CA SER A 450 -26.33 -35.76 9.72
C SER A 450 -26.72 -34.34 9.26
N LEU A 451 -27.08 -34.22 7.98
CA LEU A 451 -27.49 -32.93 7.37
C LEU A 451 -28.71 -32.27 8.05
N PRO A 452 -29.80 -32.98 8.42
CA PRO A 452 -31.00 -32.35 8.97
C PRO A 452 -30.78 -31.67 10.33
N GLN A 453 -29.99 -32.30 11.21
CA GLN A 453 -29.68 -31.74 12.53
C GLN A 453 -28.74 -30.52 12.41
N ARG A 454 -27.87 -30.49 11.38
CA ARG A 454 -27.05 -29.32 11.05
C ARG A 454 -27.92 -28.14 10.59
N MET A 455 -28.84 -28.36 9.65
CA MET A 455 -29.74 -27.30 9.15
C MET A 455 -30.53 -26.64 10.30
N ALA A 456 -31.11 -27.45 11.19
CA ALA A 456 -31.84 -26.94 12.36
C ALA A 456 -30.93 -26.19 13.36
N ALA A 457 -29.66 -26.61 13.51
CA ALA A 457 -28.69 -25.87 14.32
C ALA A 457 -28.33 -24.51 13.70
N VAL A 458 -28.15 -24.45 12.38
CA VAL A 458 -27.88 -23.19 11.66
C VAL A 458 -29.08 -22.24 11.79
N GLU A 459 -30.29 -22.72 11.56
CA GLU A 459 -31.52 -21.94 11.71
C GLU A 459 -31.67 -21.38 13.15
N ALA A 460 -31.40 -22.20 14.17
CA ALA A 460 -31.44 -21.75 15.56
C ALA A 460 -30.40 -20.66 15.88
N ILE A 461 -29.21 -20.73 15.29
CA ILE A 461 -28.16 -19.70 15.41
C ILE A 461 -28.54 -18.42 14.66
N GLU A 462 -29.04 -18.53 13.43
CA GLU A 462 -29.51 -17.42 12.60
C GLU A 462 -30.66 -16.66 13.29
N GLN A 463 -31.59 -17.38 13.92
CA GLN A 463 -32.65 -16.77 14.73
C GLN A 463 -32.15 -16.23 16.08
N ARG A 464 -30.99 -16.71 16.57
CA ARG A 464 -30.43 -16.49 17.92
C ARG A 464 -31.27 -17.12 19.04
N GLU A 465 -31.93 -18.24 18.74
CA GLU A 465 -32.77 -19.03 19.67
C GLU A 465 -31.97 -20.05 20.51
N VAL A 466 -30.66 -20.15 20.29
CA VAL A 466 -29.76 -21.02 21.08
C VAL A 466 -29.23 -20.26 22.30
N ARG A 467 -29.63 -20.72 23.49
CA ARG A 467 -28.99 -20.31 24.73
C ARG A 467 -27.76 -21.17 24.97
N PHE A 468 -26.64 -20.49 25.12
CA PHE A 468 -25.30 -21.02 24.96
C PHE A 468 -24.54 -21.01 26.28
N ARG A 469 -24.37 -22.18 26.93
CA ARG A 469 -23.57 -22.30 28.18
C ARG A 469 -22.09 -22.51 27.85
N PHE A 470 -21.37 -21.43 27.56
CA PHE A 470 -19.93 -21.47 27.30
C PHE A 470 -19.10 -20.86 28.43
N SER A 471 -17.92 -21.44 28.66
CA SER A 471 -16.86 -20.80 29.45
C SER A 471 -16.13 -19.69 28.67
N LYS A 472 -16.09 -19.76 27.33
CA LYS A 472 -15.17 -19.00 26.48
C LYS A 472 -15.82 -18.48 25.19
N ALA A 473 -15.45 -17.27 24.76
CA ALA A 473 -16.13 -16.56 23.65
C ALA A 473 -15.79 -17.09 22.25
N ALA A 474 -14.57 -17.57 21.99
CA ALA A 474 -14.23 -18.10 20.67
C ALA A 474 -14.95 -19.42 20.35
N SER A 475 -15.22 -20.28 21.34
CA SER A 475 -15.98 -21.52 21.10
C SER A 475 -17.35 -21.27 20.43
N ILE A 476 -17.93 -20.07 20.60
CA ILE A 476 -19.14 -19.64 19.87
C ILE A 476 -18.80 -19.33 18.41
N ARG A 477 -17.79 -18.46 18.22
CA ARG A 477 -17.31 -17.98 16.92
C ARG A 477 -16.86 -19.14 16.03
N ASP A 478 -16.09 -20.07 16.57
CA ASP A 478 -15.54 -21.23 15.85
C ASP A 478 -16.69 -22.11 15.34
N SER A 479 -17.68 -22.41 16.20
CA SER A 479 -18.87 -23.19 15.84
C SER A 479 -19.72 -22.50 14.76
N VAL A 480 -19.92 -21.18 14.88
CA VAL A 480 -20.66 -20.38 13.89
C VAL A 480 -19.93 -20.37 12.54
N ARG A 481 -18.60 -20.22 12.53
CA ARG A 481 -17.79 -20.20 11.30
C ARG A 481 -17.73 -21.56 10.59
N ASP A 482 -17.51 -22.64 11.35
CA ASP A 482 -17.52 -24.04 10.87
C ASP A 482 -18.86 -24.38 10.19
N MET A 483 -19.97 -23.86 10.75
CA MET A 483 -21.30 -24.02 10.17
C MET A 483 -21.55 -23.16 8.92
N HIS A 484 -20.96 -21.97 8.82
CA HIS A 484 -21.08 -21.10 7.64
C HIS A 484 -20.13 -21.49 6.50
N SER A 485 -19.00 -22.14 6.79
CA SER A 485 -18.03 -22.53 5.76
C SER A 485 -18.47 -23.75 4.97
N HIS A 486 -19.14 -24.71 5.59
CA HIS A 486 -19.72 -25.85 4.88
C HIS A 486 -20.69 -25.41 3.74
N ARG A 487 -21.35 -24.24 3.86
CA ARG A 487 -22.17 -23.67 2.77
C ARG A 487 -21.35 -23.21 1.53
N ILE A 488 -20.03 -22.97 1.65
CA ILE A 488 -19.15 -22.71 0.48
C ILE A 488 -18.83 -24.00 -0.30
N ASN A 489 -19.08 -25.18 0.28
CA ASN A 489 -18.95 -26.44 -0.45
C ASN A 489 -20.24 -26.81 -1.21
N GLU A 490 -21.38 -26.20 -0.83
CA GLU A 490 -22.68 -26.36 -1.47
C GLU A 490 -22.92 -25.19 -2.44
N PHE A 491 -22.30 -25.25 -3.63
CA PHE A 491 -22.48 -24.22 -4.66
C PHE A 491 -23.90 -24.27 -5.27
N PRO A 492 -24.67 -23.16 -5.28
CA PRO A 492 -26.01 -23.14 -5.86
C PRO A 492 -25.98 -23.24 -7.39
N GLU A 493 -26.36 -24.40 -7.96
CA GLU A 493 -26.42 -24.61 -9.42
C GLU A 493 -27.34 -23.62 -10.15
N GLU A 494 -28.28 -22.95 -9.46
CA GLU A 494 -29.16 -21.91 -10.02
C GLU A 494 -28.42 -20.63 -10.46
N ILE A 495 -27.18 -20.45 -9.98
CA ILE A 495 -26.24 -19.41 -10.42
C ILE A 495 -25.70 -19.75 -11.82
N CYS A 496 -25.49 -21.04 -12.15
CA CYS A 496 -24.91 -21.46 -13.41
C CYS A 496 -25.78 -21.03 -14.60
N ARG A 497 -25.25 -20.13 -15.43
CA ARG A 497 -25.95 -19.61 -16.61
C ARG A 497 -24.97 -19.45 -17.77
N ALA A 498 -25.49 -19.60 -18.98
CA ALA A 498 -24.78 -19.30 -20.22
C ALA A 498 -25.71 -18.66 -21.24
N ALA A 499 -25.24 -17.62 -21.93
CA ALA A 499 -25.99 -16.83 -22.89
C ALA A 499 -25.07 -16.27 -23.98
N ASP A 500 -25.62 -15.98 -25.16
CA ASP A 500 -24.90 -15.21 -26.17
C ASP A 500 -25.10 -13.71 -25.86
N ALA A 501 -24.02 -12.93 -25.86
CA ALA A 501 -23.99 -11.54 -25.41
C ALA A 501 -22.99 -10.70 -26.20
N GLU A 502 -23.14 -9.37 -26.13
CA GLU A 502 -22.09 -8.45 -26.56
C GLU A 502 -21.24 -8.01 -25.36
N LEU A 503 -19.94 -8.30 -25.41
CA LEU A 503 -18.96 -7.89 -24.40
C LEU A 503 -18.33 -6.54 -24.76
N HIS A 504 -18.28 -5.62 -23.80
CA HIS A 504 -17.49 -4.39 -23.87
C HIS A 504 -16.59 -4.24 -22.62
N VAL A 505 -15.35 -4.73 -22.76
CA VAL A 505 -14.25 -4.48 -21.80
C VAL A 505 -13.75 -3.05 -21.98
N HIS A 506 -13.38 -2.39 -20.88
CA HIS A 506 -13.38 -0.93 -20.68
C HIS A 506 -12.34 -0.09 -21.49
N ARG A 507 -11.89 -0.51 -22.68
CA ARG A 507 -10.79 0.13 -23.44
C ARG A 507 -10.95 0.23 -24.98
N GLY A 508 -12.08 -0.13 -25.58
CA GLY A 508 -12.25 0.02 -27.04
C GLY A 508 -13.69 0.30 -27.48
N PRO A 509 -13.93 0.98 -28.62
CA PRO A 509 -15.27 1.38 -29.07
C PRO A 509 -16.07 0.24 -29.72
N VAL A 510 -15.67 -1.01 -29.50
CA VAL A 510 -16.14 -2.18 -30.24
C VAL A 510 -16.72 -3.20 -29.27
N TRP A 511 -18.03 -3.38 -29.36
CA TRP A 511 -18.75 -4.51 -28.77
C TRP A 511 -18.34 -5.81 -29.49
N LYS A 512 -18.04 -6.86 -28.72
CA LYS A 512 -17.59 -8.15 -29.24
C LYS A 512 -18.64 -9.21 -28.95
N GLN A 513 -19.07 -9.94 -29.98
CA GLN A 513 -19.95 -11.08 -29.82
C GLN A 513 -19.22 -12.19 -29.05
N VAL A 514 -19.78 -12.58 -27.90
CA VAL A 514 -19.27 -13.63 -27.02
C VAL A 514 -20.39 -14.57 -26.64
N ARG A 515 -20.03 -15.80 -26.29
CA ARG A 515 -20.84 -16.62 -25.38
C ARG A 515 -20.30 -16.35 -23.98
N ALA A 516 -21.14 -15.78 -23.13
CA ALA A 516 -20.83 -15.51 -21.73
C ALA A 516 -21.47 -16.58 -20.86
N ASP A 517 -20.80 -16.91 -19.78
CA ASP A 517 -21.22 -17.91 -18.80
C ASP A 517 -20.71 -17.52 -17.41
N ILE A 518 -21.41 -18.00 -16.38
CA ILE A 518 -21.04 -17.77 -14.99
C ILE A 518 -21.25 -19.05 -14.19
N ASP A 519 -20.28 -19.38 -13.35
CA ASP A 519 -20.26 -20.56 -12.51
C ASP A 519 -19.57 -20.28 -11.14
N ARG A 520 -18.95 -21.32 -10.55
CA ARG A 520 -18.20 -21.23 -9.29
C ARG A 520 -16.90 -20.45 -9.41
N ASP A 521 -16.21 -20.58 -10.54
CA ASP A 521 -14.86 -20.07 -10.75
C ASP A 521 -14.90 -18.63 -11.27
N GLY A 522 -15.95 -18.24 -11.98
CA GLY A 522 -16.25 -16.83 -12.24
C GLY A 522 -17.18 -16.56 -13.42
N LEU A 523 -17.01 -15.38 -14.01
CA LEU A 523 -17.59 -15.04 -15.31
C LEU A 523 -16.57 -15.38 -16.40
N HIS A 524 -16.93 -16.26 -17.32
CA HIS A 524 -16.15 -16.54 -18.52
C HIS A 524 -16.88 -15.96 -19.75
N CYS A 525 -16.11 -15.65 -20.79
CA CYS A 525 -16.58 -15.01 -22.01
C CYS A 525 -15.74 -15.47 -23.20
N TRP A 526 -16.27 -16.41 -23.99
CA TRP A 526 -15.59 -16.90 -25.19
C TRP A 526 -16.04 -16.14 -26.43
N ARG A 527 -15.08 -15.57 -27.17
CA ARG A 527 -15.37 -14.93 -28.45
C ARG A 527 -15.97 -15.91 -29.45
N ILE A 528 -17.13 -15.57 -29.99
CA ILE A 528 -17.75 -16.30 -31.11
C ILE A 528 -16.98 -15.94 -32.39
N SER A 529 -16.29 -16.91 -32.97
CA SER A 529 -15.49 -16.77 -34.19
C SER A 529 -15.89 -17.84 -35.19
N THR A 530 -16.37 -17.41 -36.36
CA THR A 530 -16.76 -18.33 -37.46
C THR A 530 -15.59 -18.86 -38.28
N PHE A 531 -14.36 -18.36 -38.05
CA PHE A 531 -13.20 -18.62 -38.96
C PHE A 531 -11.86 -18.92 -38.26
N ARG A 532 -11.78 -19.05 -36.92
CA ARG A 532 -10.53 -19.41 -36.20
C ARG A 532 -10.79 -20.31 -35.00
N LYS A 533 -9.97 -21.37 -34.84
CA LYS A 533 -10.03 -22.35 -33.73
C LYS A 533 -9.59 -21.79 -32.37
N ARG A 534 -8.60 -20.88 -32.30
CA ARG A 534 -8.13 -20.30 -31.02
C ARG A 534 -9.17 -19.30 -30.46
N ARG A 535 -9.77 -19.64 -29.31
CA ARG A 535 -10.65 -18.76 -28.52
C ARG A 535 -9.77 -17.83 -27.66
N LYS A 536 -9.91 -16.50 -27.78
CA LYS A 536 -9.43 -15.60 -26.71
C LYS A 536 -10.57 -15.44 -25.71
N GLU A 537 -10.34 -15.94 -24.52
CA GLU A 537 -11.26 -15.89 -23.39
C GLU A 537 -11.08 -14.57 -22.63
N TYR A 538 -12.16 -14.05 -22.07
CA TYR A 538 -12.11 -13.03 -21.03
C TYR A 538 -12.73 -13.63 -19.77
N HIS A 539 -11.91 -13.85 -18.75
CA HIS A 539 -12.32 -14.42 -17.48
C HIS A 539 -12.24 -13.35 -16.38
N LEU A 540 -13.23 -13.34 -15.48
CA LEU A 540 -13.20 -12.63 -14.21
C LEU A 540 -13.48 -13.63 -13.09
N SER A 541 -12.47 -13.87 -12.24
CA SER A 541 -12.61 -14.76 -11.09
C SER A 541 -13.78 -14.36 -10.19
N SER A 542 -14.50 -15.35 -9.69
CA SER A 542 -15.59 -15.18 -8.73
C SER A 542 -15.14 -14.39 -7.49
N ASP A 543 -13.89 -14.58 -7.03
CA ASP A 543 -13.31 -13.83 -5.91
C ASP A 543 -13.13 -12.32 -6.21
N ASP A 544 -13.03 -11.90 -7.48
CA ASP A 544 -12.91 -10.48 -7.86
C ASP A 544 -14.27 -9.79 -8.03
N ILE A 545 -15.33 -10.52 -8.39
CA ILE A 545 -16.67 -9.98 -8.68
C ILE A 545 -17.35 -9.47 -7.38
N ILE A 546 -17.82 -8.22 -7.38
CA ILE A 546 -18.47 -7.59 -6.21
C ILE A 546 -19.97 -7.30 -6.41
N GLY A 547 -20.52 -7.51 -7.61
CA GLY A 547 -21.96 -7.41 -7.88
C GLY A 547 -22.27 -7.00 -9.32
N ALA A 548 -23.54 -6.82 -9.63
CA ALA A 548 -24.01 -6.41 -10.96
C ALA A 548 -25.16 -5.39 -10.89
N SER A 549 -25.27 -4.55 -11.92
CA SER A 549 -26.34 -3.55 -12.08
C SER A 549 -26.83 -3.45 -13.52
N GLU A 550 -28.15 -3.36 -13.70
CA GLU A 550 -28.81 -3.00 -14.97
C GLU A 550 -28.47 -1.54 -15.38
N LEU A 551 -28.29 -1.26 -16.67
CA LEU A 551 -28.20 0.10 -17.23
C LEU A 551 -29.58 0.61 -17.69
N GLU A 552 -29.69 1.92 -17.95
CA GLU A 552 -30.93 2.57 -18.40
C GLU A 552 -31.53 2.01 -19.70
N ASP A 553 -30.74 1.28 -20.51
CA ASP A 553 -31.22 0.62 -21.73
C ASP A 553 -32.00 -0.69 -21.46
N GLY A 554 -31.96 -1.19 -20.23
CA GLY A 554 -32.67 -2.38 -19.78
C GLY A 554 -32.19 -3.70 -20.39
N VAL A 555 -31.05 -3.70 -21.10
CA VAL A 555 -30.48 -4.90 -21.75
C VAL A 555 -28.97 -5.05 -21.51
N THR A 556 -28.30 -3.99 -21.06
CA THR A 556 -26.88 -4.01 -20.68
C THR A 556 -26.74 -4.16 -19.17
N VAL A 557 -26.00 -5.18 -18.75
CA VAL A 557 -25.57 -5.43 -17.38
C VAL A 557 -24.14 -4.94 -17.21
N ALA A 558 -23.89 -4.12 -16.18
CA ALA A 558 -22.53 -3.87 -15.71
C ALA A 558 -22.19 -4.85 -14.59
N VAL A 559 -21.19 -5.70 -14.83
CA VAL A 559 -20.58 -6.56 -13.81
C VAL A 559 -19.43 -5.78 -13.18
N HIS A 560 -19.52 -5.52 -11.87
CA HIS A 560 -18.53 -4.76 -11.10
C HIS A 560 -17.57 -5.71 -10.40
N TYR A 561 -16.27 -5.38 -10.44
CA TYR A 561 -15.21 -6.24 -9.88
C TYR A 561 -14.05 -5.41 -9.33
N MET A 562 -13.31 -5.98 -8.38
CA MET A 562 -12.19 -5.33 -7.69
C MET A 562 -10.86 -5.98 -8.11
N ARG A 563 -10.28 -5.49 -9.22
CA ARG A 563 -9.02 -6.05 -9.74
C ARG A 563 -7.89 -5.89 -8.71
N PRO A 564 -7.12 -6.95 -8.38
CA PRO A 564 -5.98 -6.86 -7.47
C PRO A 564 -4.84 -5.99 -8.03
N GLY A 565 -3.97 -5.53 -7.14
CA GLY A 565 -2.79 -4.74 -7.49
C GLY A 565 -1.67 -5.62 -8.06
N ARG A 566 -0.73 -5.00 -8.80
CA ARG A 566 0.44 -5.70 -9.34
C ARG A 566 1.60 -5.68 -8.34
N GLY A 567 2.25 -6.83 -8.18
CA GLY A 567 3.39 -7.04 -7.27
C GLY A 567 3.04 -7.95 -6.09
N VAL A 568 3.95 -7.99 -5.11
CA VAL A 568 3.83 -8.82 -3.90
C VAL A 568 3.38 -7.99 -2.68
N ASN A 569 3.00 -8.70 -1.60
CA ASN A 569 2.69 -8.13 -0.29
C ASN A 569 1.62 -7.02 -0.39
N GLU A 570 1.82 -5.90 0.33
CA GLU A 570 0.91 -4.75 0.37
C GLU A 570 0.53 -4.22 -1.03
N LYS A 571 1.39 -4.38 -2.05
CA LYS A 571 1.09 -3.94 -3.43
C LYS A 571 0.02 -4.82 -4.11
N ARG A 572 -0.07 -6.11 -3.76
CA ARG A 572 -1.10 -7.03 -4.28
C ARG A 572 -2.48 -6.67 -3.74
N LEU A 573 -2.55 -6.29 -2.46
CA LEU A 573 -3.77 -5.88 -1.74
C LEU A 573 -4.34 -4.51 -2.20
N LYS A 574 -3.71 -3.82 -3.17
CA LYS A 574 -4.18 -2.54 -3.71
C LYS A 574 -5.21 -2.76 -4.81
N ARG A 575 -6.42 -3.15 -4.38
CA ARG A 575 -7.61 -3.36 -5.22
C ARG A 575 -7.98 -2.11 -6.02
N ARG A 576 -8.61 -2.30 -7.18
CA ARG A 576 -9.15 -1.23 -8.04
C ARG A 576 -10.53 -1.58 -8.56
N LEU A 577 -11.52 -0.74 -8.24
CA LEU A 577 -12.88 -0.90 -8.76
C LEU A 577 -12.89 -0.76 -10.30
N ARG A 578 -13.47 -1.75 -10.96
CA ARG A 578 -13.68 -1.82 -12.41
C ARG A 578 -15.06 -2.37 -12.72
N ARG A 579 -15.46 -2.24 -13.98
CA ARG A 579 -16.65 -2.88 -14.52
C ARG A 579 -16.40 -3.40 -15.93
N VAL A 580 -17.12 -4.44 -16.30
CA VAL A 580 -17.29 -4.90 -17.67
C VAL A 580 -18.77 -4.82 -18.04
N LEU A 581 -19.09 -4.57 -19.31
CA LEU A 581 -20.47 -4.49 -19.79
C LEU A 581 -20.79 -5.73 -20.64
N LEU A 582 -21.91 -6.37 -20.34
CA LEU A 582 -22.53 -7.44 -21.11
C LEU A 582 -23.89 -6.95 -21.60
N ARG A 583 -24.13 -6.94 -22.91
CA ARG A 583 -25.45 -6.67 -23.49
C ARG A 583 -26.10 -7.96 -23.93
N PHE A 584 -27.32 -8.19 -23.45
CA PHE A 584 -28.11 -9.38 -23.73
C PHE A 584 -29.20 -9.14 -24.77
N SER A 585 -29.83 -10.22 -25.24
CA SER A 585 -30.86 -10.16 -26.28
C SER A 585 -32.19 -9.60 -25.76
N THR A 586 -32.47 -9.80 -24.46
CA THR A 586 -33.71 -9.38 -23.81
C THR A 586 -33.47 -8.82 -22.42
N ARG A 587 -34.42 -8.02 -21.93
CA ARG A 587 -34.43 -7.50 -20.56
C ARG A 587 -34.55 -8.62 -19.51
N THR A 588 -35.36 -9.65 -19.80
CA THR A 588 -35.50 -10.81 -18.90
C THR A 588 -34.17 -11.51 -18.68
N GLU A 589 -33.39 -11.71 -19.76
CA GLU A 589 -32.06 -12.29 -19.70
C GLU A 589 -31.12 -11.41 -18.84
N ALA A 590 -31.05 -10.10 -19.12
CA ALA A 590 -30.26 -9.15 -18.31
C ALA A 590 -30.62 -9.16 -16.81
N ILE A 591 -31.91 -9.23 -16.46
CA ILE A 591 -32.36 -9.35 -15.06
C ILE A 591 -31.85 -10.65 -14.43
N THR A 592 -32.04 -11.79 -15.08
CA THR A 592 -31.59 -13.09 -14.52
C THR A 592 -30.08 -13.19 -14.37
N TRP A 593 -29.32 -12.47 -15.20
CA TRP A 593 -27.86 -12.35 -15.09
C TRP A 593 -27.43 -11.48 -13.91
N VAL A 594 -28.14 -10.37 -13.65
CA VAL A 594 -27.94 -9.59 -12.42
C VAL A 594 -28.25 -10.45 -11.20
N GLU A 595 -29.38 -11.17 -11.19
CA GLU A 595 -29.77 -12.06 -10.09
C GLU A 595 -28.72 -13.14 -9.80
N ALA A 596 -28.21 -13.83 -10.83
CA ALA A 596 -27.17 -14.84 -10.68
C ALA A 596 -25.86 -14.28 -10.10
N ILE A 597 -25.39 -13.12 -10.59
CA ILE A 597 -24.19 -12.47 -10.06
C ILE A 597 -24.39 -12.01 -8.60
N GLN A 598 -25.57 -11.50 -8.26
CA GLN A 598 -25.90 -11.10 -6.89
C GLN A 598 -25.98 -12.31 -5.95
N GLN A 599 -26.51 -13.45 -6.43
CA GLN A 599 -26.47 -14.71 -5.69
C GLN A 599 -25.04 -15.22 -5.48
N LEU A 600 -24.18 -15.19 -6.51
CA LEU A 600 -22.76 -15.55 -6.40
C LEU A 600 -22.04 -14.72 -5.32
N VAL A 601 -22.24 -13.40 -5.31
CA VAL A 601 -21.63 -12.51 -4.31
C VAL A 601 -22.18 -12.78 -2.90
N ARG A 602 -23.48 -13.06 -2.76
CA ARG A 602 -24.10 -13.45 -1.47
C ARG A 602 -23.58 -14.80 -0.95
N TRP A 603 -23.41 -15.78 -1.84
CA TRP A 603 -22.88 -17.10 -1.51
C TRP A 603 -21.41 -17.04 -1.08
N LEU A 604 -20.56 -16.31 -1.82
CA LEU A 604 -19.16 -16.05 -1.42
C LEU A 604 -19.07 -15.36 -0.05
N ALA A 605 -19.99 -14.43 0.24
CA ALA A 605 -20.12 -13.77 1.53
C ALA A 605 -20.87 -14.58 2.61
N ARG A 606 -21.22 -15.85 2.33
CA ARG A 606 -21.88 -16.82 3.24
C ARG A 606 -23.21 -16.36 3.81
N VAL A 607 -23.90 -15.48 3.09
CA VAL A 607 -25.12 -14.80 3.53
C VAL A 607 -26.29 -15.80 3.51
N PRO A 608 -26.99 -16.02 4.64
CA PRO A 608 -28.13 -16.93 4.67
C PRO A 608 -29.23 -16.60 3.66
N GLU A 609 -29.93 -17.64 3.20
CA GLU A 609 -31.14 -17.49 2.38
C GLU A 609 -32.20 -16.64 3.11
N GLY A 610 -32.93 -15.83 2.34
CA GLY A 610 -33.91 -14.88 2.89
C GLY A 610 -33.35 -13.76 3.78
N SER A 611 -32.08 -13.81 4.20
CA SER A 611 -31.51 -12.80 5.09
C SER A 611 -31.16 -11.50 4.37
N THR A 612 -31.43 -10.38 5.06
CA THR A 612 -31.04 -9.04 4.61
C THR A 612 -29.63 -8.74 5.12
N ARG A 613 -28.71 -8.46 4.20
CA ARG A 613 -27.37 -7.97 4.53
C ARG A 613 -27.46 -6.59 5.16
N LYS A 614 -26.83 -6.37 6.31
CA LYS A 614 -26.94 -5.08 7.01
C LYS A 614 -25.68 -4.69 7.78
N ILE A 615 -25.08 -3.55 7.43
CA ILE A 615 -23.92 -2.98 8.15
C ILE A 615 -24.30 -1.76 8.96
N LYS A 616 -23.63 -1.56 10.12
CA LYS A 616 -23.64 -0.28 10.83
C LYS A 616 -22.46 0.54 10.32
N VAL A 617 -22.71 1.78 9.88
CA VAL A 617 -21.67 2.69 9.41
C VAL A 617 -21.56 3.87 10.38
N VAL A 618 -20.39 4.05 11.00
CA VAL A 618 -20.11 5.19 11.90
C VAL A 618 -19.17 6.16 11.18
N VAL A 619 -19.67 7.34 10.86
CA VAL A 619 -18.94 8.35 10.06
C VAL A 619 -18.47 9.48 10.95
N ASN A 620 -17.17 9.77 10.93
CA ASN A 620 -16.61 10.98 11.51
C ASN A 620 -16.49 12.06 10.41
N PRO A 621 -17.41 13.04 10.34
CA PRO A 621 -17.42 14.04 9.26
C PRO A 621 -16.22 15.00 9.33
N HIS A 622 -15.53 15.09 10.47
CA HIS A 622 -14.40 16.01 10.67
C HIS A 622 -13.04 15.43 10.27
N SER A 623 -12.90 14.11 10.19
CA SER A 623 -11.66 13.44 9.76
C SER A 623 -11.22 13.84 8.34
N GLY A 624 -9.91 13.85 8.10
CA GLY A 624 -9.36 13.92 6.74
C GLY A 624 -9.40 15.25 6.03
N LYS A 625 -9.30 16.37 6.75
CA LYS A 625 -9.68 17.70 6.24
C LYS A 625 -11.18 17.74 5.86
N ARG A 626 -12.04 17.12 6.69
CA ARG A 626 -13.50 17.00 6.52
C ARG A 626 -13.95 16.19 5.30
N LYS A 627 -13.25 15.09 5.01
CA LYS A 627 -13.54 14.17 3.89
C LYS A 627 -14.40 12.96 4.27
N GLY A 628 -14.64 12.69 5.55
CA GLY A 628 -15.37 11.48 5.98
C GLY A 628 -16.71 11.28 5.27
N LEU A 629 -17.54 12.33 5.17
CA LEU A 629 -18.82 12.26 4.47
C LEU A 629 -18.69 12.09 2.95
N GLN A 630 -17.62 12.61 2.33
CA GLN A 630 -17.35 12.42 0.90
C GLN A 630 -16.94 10.98 0.59
N ILE A 631 -16.16 10.36 1.48
CA ILE A 631 -15.78 8.94 1.40
C ILE A 631 -17.05 8.08 1.55
N TRP A 632 -17.93 8.41 2.49
CA TRP A 632 -19.24 7.75 2.61
C TRP A 632 -20.06 7.86 1.30
N GLN A 633 -20.20 9.06 0.75
CA GLN A 633 -20.93 9.30 -0.50
C GLN A 633 -20.35 8.55 -1.72
N ARG A 634 -19.02 8.35 -1.77
CA ARG A 634 -18.35 7.54 -2.81
C ARG A 634 -18.69 6.06 -2.73
N TRP A 635 -18.73 5.50 -1.51
CA TRP A 635 -18.80 4.05 -1.31
C TRP A 635 -20.20 3.51 -1.04
N LYS A 636 -21.10 4.34 -0.51
CA LYS A 636 -22.51 3.99 -0.32
C LYS A 636 -23.16 3.32 -1.55
N PRO A 637 -23.04 3.85 -2.79
CA PRO A 637 -23.67 3.21 -3.96
C PRO A 637 -23.11 1.83 -4.29
N VAL A 638 -21.86 1.54 -3.90
CA VAL A 638 -21.22 0.24 -4.14
C VAL A 638 -21.75 -0.80 -3.15
N PHE A 639 -21.97 -0.43 -1.88
CA PHE A 639 -22.63 -1.28 -0.89
C PHE A 639 -24.09 -1.54 -1.25
N GLU A 640 -24.84 -0.51 -1.67
CA GLU A 640 -26.23 -0.65 -2.14
C GLU A 640 -26.31 -1.55 -3.39
N MET A 641 -25.36 -1.42 -4.32
CA MET A 641 -25.24 -2.29 -5.50
C MET A 641 -24.94 -3.74 -5.11
N ALA A 642 -24.14 -4.00 -4.07
CA ALA A 642 -23.90 -5.34 -3.53
C ALA A 642 -25.04 -5.88 -2.63
N GLY A 643 -26.20 -5.21 -2.61
CA GLY A 643 -27.38 -5.63 -1.84
C GLY A 643 -27.26 -5.44 -0.33
N ILE A 644 -26.38 -4.56 0.14
CA ILE A 644 -26.11 -4.31 1.57
C ILE A 644 -26.91 -3.09 2.06
N VAL A 645 -27.74 -3.28 3.07
CA VAL A 645 -28.47 -2.19 3.74
C VAL A 645 -27.52 -1.48 4.72
N CYS A 646 -27.29 -0.19 4.50
CA CYS A 646 -26.37 0.60 5.32
C CYS A 646 -27.11 1.47 6.34
N ASP A 647 -26.84 1.24 7.62
CA ASP A 647 -27.36 2.02 8.75
C ASP A 647 -26.30 3.02 9.20
N MET A 648 -26.36 4.24 8.66
CA MET A 648 -25.31 5.26 8.84
C MET A 648 -25.64 6.24 9.96
N GLU A 649 -24.66 6.48 10.83
CA GLU A 649 -24.72 7.44 11.92
C GLU A 649 -23.46 8.33 11.97
N GLU A 650 -23.65 9.64 12.06
CA GLU A 650 -22.57 10.63 12.09
C GLU A 650 -22.15 10.98 13.52
N THR A 651 -20.84 11.04 13.78
CA THR A 651 -20.32 11.52 15.06
C THR A 651 -20.41 13.05 15.17
N ARG A 652 -20.77 13.55 16.37
CA ARG A 652 -21.12 14.96 16.59
C ARG A 652 -20.14 15.72 17.49
N TYR A 653 -19.43 15.00 18.36
CA TYR A 653 -18.46 15.51 19.32
C TYR A 653 -17.43 14.41 19.63
N GLY A 654 -16.29 14.76 20.24
CA GLY A 654 -15.28 13.76 20.64
C GLY A 654 -15.81 12.87 21.76
N GLY A 655 -15.63 11.54 21.64
CA GLY A 655 -16.26 10.55 22.51
C GLY A 655 -17.68 10.15 22.09
N HIS A 656 -18.29 10.77 21.06
CA HIS A 656 -19.60 10.34 20.59
C HIS A 656 -19.57 8.92 19.99
N ALA A 657 -18.44 8.46 19.44
CA ALA A 657 -18.33 7.07 18.98
C ALA A 657 -18.38 6.08 20.16
N THR A 658 -17.79 6.45 21.31
CA THR A 658 -17.91 5.71 22.57
C THR A 658 -19.37 5.61 23.04
N ASP A 659 -20.13 6.71 22.95
CA ASP A 659 -21.54 6.68 23.34
C ASP A 659 -22.39 5.80 22.40
N ILE A 660 -22.15 5.85 21.07
CA ILE A 660 -22.79 4.93 20.11
C ILE A 660 -22.44 3.46 20.45
N GLY A 661 -21.18 3.17 20.81
CA GLY A 661 -20.75 1.83 21.24
C GLY A 661 -21.49 1.33 22.49
N LYS A 662 -21.62 2.19 23.53
CA LYS A 662 -22.37 1.89 24.76
C LYS A 662 -23.83 1.57 24.47
N THR A 663 -24.46 2.26 23.52
CA THR A 663 -25.89 2.08 23.18
C THR A 663 -26.15 1.20 21.96
N PHE A 664 -25.12 0.54 21.41
CA PHE A 664 -25.23 -0.28 20.20
C PHE A 664 -26.34 -1.34 20.28
N ASP A 665 -27.24 -1.35 19.29
CA ASP A 665 -28.45 -2.19 19.28
C ASP A 665 -28.17 -3.58 18.70
N LEU A 666 -27.86 -4.54 19.58
CA LEU A 666 -27.63 -5.94 19.25
C LEU A 666 -28.82 -6.61 18.53
N SER A 667 -30.05 -6.09 18.67
CA SER A 667 -31.25 -6.68 18.05
C SER A 667 -31.30 -6.50 16.53
N ARG A 668 -30.55 -5.52 15.99
CA ARG A 668 -30.50 -5.19 14.55
C ARG A 668 -29.73 -6.19 13.69
N LYS A 669 -29.05 -7.17 14.32
CA LYS A 669 -28.28 -8.25 13.66
C LYS A 669 -27.35 -7.74 12.53
N TYR A 670 -26.52 -6.73 12.82
CA TYR A 670 -25.54 -6.23 11.84
C TYR A 670 -24.46 -7.26 11.51
N GLU A 671 -24.11 -7.39 10.22
CA GLU A 671 -23.06 -8.27 9.71
C GLU A 671 -21.65 -7.70 9.89
N ALA A 672 -21.51 -6.37 9.99
CA ALA A 672 -20.24 -5.70 10.25
C ALA A 672 -20.42 -4.30 10.86
N LEU A 673 -19.39 -3.84 11.56
CA LEU A 673 -19.18 -2.45 11.99
C LEU A 673 -18.18 -1.78 11.05
N VAL A 674 -18.61 -0.74 10.34
CA VAL A 674 -17.82 -0.04 9.33
C VAL A 674 -17.57 1.40 9.76
N PHE A 675 -16.31 1.76 9.99
CA PHE A 675 -15.90 3.09 10.44
C PHE A 675 -15.38 3.92 9.27
N ILE A 676 -15.77 5.18 9.21
CA ILE A 676 -15.26 6.14 8.23
C ILE A 676 -14.67 7.33 9.00
N GLY A 677 -13.39 7.18 9.38
CA GLY A 677 -12.73 8.05 10.35
C GLY A 677 -11.21 7.88 10.34
N GLY A 678 -10.57 8.07 11.48
CA GLY A 678 -9.20 7.59 11.73
C GLY A 678 -9.23 6.42 12.72
N ASP A 679 -8.07 5.83 13.02
CA ASP A 679 -7.94 4.67 13.90
C ASP A 679 -8.64 4.90 15.26
N GLY A 680 -8.46 6.07 15.87
CA GLY A 680 -9.14 6.46 17.11
C GLY A 680 -10.68 6.45 17.07
N THR A 681 -11.33 6.53 15.89
CA THR A 681 -12.79 6.36 15.78
C THR A 681 -13.23 4.92 15.99
N VAL A 682 -12.39 3.95 15.60
CA VAL A 682 -12.59 2.53 15.93
C VAL A 682 -12.38 2.35 17.44
N ASN A 683 -11.30 2.94 17.98
CA ASN A 683 -10.94 2.76 19.38
C ASN A 683 -11.97 3.38 20.35
N GLU A 684 -12.44 4.61 20.09
CA GLU A 684 -13.53 5.25 20.85
C GLU A 684 -14.76 4.33 20.94
N PHE A 685 -15.21 3.78 19.80
CA PHE A 685 -16.39 2.92 19.73
C PHE A 685 -16.18 1.62 20.50
N MET A 686 -15.02 0.97 20.34
CA MET A 686 -14.76 -0.31 20.98
C MET A 686 -14.63 -0.19 22.51
N ASN A 687 -14.02 0.87 23.04
CA ASN A 687 -14.06 1.15 24.48
C ASN A 687 -15.50 1.41 24.97
N GLY A 688 -16.34 2.03 24.13
CA GLY A 688 -17.79 2.15 24.39
C GLY A 688 -18.50 0.79 24.48
N VAL A 689 -18.14 -0.16 23.61
CA VAL A 689 -18.62 -1.55 23.66
C VAL A 689 -18.13 -2.26 24.92
N PHE A 690 -16.83 -2.17 25.26
CA PHE A 690 -16.26 -2.82 26.44
C PHE A 690 -16.74 -2.25 27.79
N ALA A 691 -17.30 -1.04 27.81
CA ALA A 691 -17.94 -0.44 28.98
C ALA A 691 -19.33 -1.02 29.33
N ARG A 692 -19.86 -1.95 28.51
CA ARG A 692 -21.15 -2.61 28.72
C ARG A 692 -21.04 -3.84 29.64
N ASP A 693 -22.18 -4.40 30.02
CA ASP A 693 -22.25 -5.71 30.67
C ASP A 693 -21.48 -6.78 29.88
N GLU A 694 -20.77 -7.66 30.59
CA GLU A 694 -19.85 -8.64 29.97
C GLU A 694 -20.55 -9.52 28.93
N ARG A 695 -21.79 -9.91 29.22
CA ARG A 695 -22.63 -10.71 28.32
C ARG A 695 -22.94 -9.99 27.01
N GLU A 696 -23.06 -8.67 27.02
CA GLU A 696 -23.40 -7.89 25.83
C GLU A 696 -22.18 -7.67 24.94
N TRP A 697 -21.06 -7.18 25.50
CA TRP A 697 -19.87 -6.93 24.69
C TRP A 697 -19.28 -8.22 24.12
N ARG A 698 -19.33 -9.34 24.87
CA ARG A 698 -18.91 -10.66 24.38
C ARG A 698 -19.70 -11.11 23.16
N ASN A 699 -20.98 -10.71 23.02
CA ASN A 699 -21.74 -10.97 21.80
C ASN A 699 -21.23 -10.11 20.63
N VAL A 700 -21.04 -8.80 20.84
CA VAL A 700 -20.57 -7.87 19.78
C VAL A 700 -19.25 -8.38 19.19
N VAL A 701 -18.25 -8.65 20.02
CA VAL A 701 -16.91 -9.07 19.56
C VAL A 701 -16.89 -10.48 18.97
N ALA A 702 -17.83 -11.35 19.35
CA ALA A 702 -17.94 -12.68 18.78
C ALA A 702 -18.62 -12.68 17.40
N THR A 703 -19.65 -11.84 17.19
CA THR A 703 -20.52 -11.92 16.01
C THR A 703 -20.32 -10.85 14.95
N THR A 704 -19.67 -9.73 15.26
CA THR A 704 -19.68 -8.55 14.37
C THR A 704 -18.26 -8.01 14.14
N PRO A 705 -17.62 -8.34 12.99
CA PRO A 705 -16.29 -7.86 12.63
C PRO A 705 -16.25 -6.36 12.32
N LEU A 706 -15.05 -5.79 12.41
CA LEU A 706 -14.77 -4.36 12.20
C LEU A 706 -14.15 -4.10 10.82
N SER A 707 -14.35 -2.90 10.25
CA SER A 707 -13.61 -2.41 9.09
C SER A 707 -13.44 -0.89 9.15
N LEU A 708 -12.35 -0.38 8.59
CA LEU A 708 -12.03 1.06 8.55
C LEU A 708 -11.81 1.53 7.10
N LEU A 709 -12.68 2.43 6.63
CA LEU A 709 -12.39 3.24 5.44
C LEU A 709 -11.69 4.51 5.93
N CYS A 710 -10.36 4.46 6.02
CA CYS A 710 -9.62 5.53 6.67
C CYS A 710 -9.77 6.87 5.92
N ALA A 711 -10.45 7.81 6.56
CA ALA A 711 -10.47 9.22 6.22
C ALA A 711 -9.30 9.98 6.86
N GLY A 712 -8.50 9.33 7.70
CA GLY A 712 -7.44 9.92 8.51
C GLY A 712 -6.28 10.58 7.74
N THR A 713 -5.31 11.03 8.52
CA THR A 713 -4.02 11.55 8.04
C THR A 713 -3.04 10.42 7.72
N ASP A 714 -3.26 9.27 8.35
CA ASP A 714 -2.51 8.02 8.21
C ASP A 714 -3.53 6.85 8.26
N ASN A 715 -3.19 5.68 7.74
CA ASN A 715 -4.04 4.47 7.70
C ASN A 715 -3.36 3.31 8.41
N ALA A 716 -2.89 3.52 9.64
CA ALA A 716 -2.06 2.56 10.35
C ALA A 716 -2.81 1.24 10.59
N PHE A 717 -4.05 1.32 11.09
CA PHE A 717 -4.89 0.15 11.30
C PHE A 717 -5.17 -0.59 9.98
N GLY A 718 -5.62 0.14 8.95
CA GLY A 718 -5.97 -0.47 7.66
C GLY A 718 -4.79 -1.16 6.98
N VAL A 719 -3.60 -0.54 6.95
CA VAL A 719 -2.40 -1.16 6.38
C VAL A 719 -2.01 -2.43 7.15
N GLY A 720 -2.00 -2.39 8.48
CA GLY A 720 -1.64 -3.54 9.32
C GLY A 720 -2.60 -4.72 9.20
N VAL A 721 -3.91 -4.47 9.09
CA VAL A 721 -4.94 -5.51 8.88
C VAL A 721 -5.16 -5.86 7.40
N GLY A 722 -4.23 -5.52 6.50
CA GLY A 722 -4.31 -5.94 5.09
C GLY A 722 -5.37 -5.23 4.23
N THR A 723 -5.87 -4.06 4.66
CA THR A 723 -6.77 -3.17 3.91
C THR A 723 -6.12 -1.79 3.62
N PRO A 724 -5.05 -1.74 2.81
CA PRO A 724 -4.28 -0.50 2.58
C PRO A 724 -5.04 0.60 1.82
N THR A 725 -6.18 0.29 1.18
CA THR A 725 -7.00 1.27 0.44
C THR A 725 -8.49 1.12 0.77
N HIS A 726 -9.30 2.13 0.43
CA HIS A 726 -10.76 2.00 0.57
C HIS A 726 -11.31 0.88 -0.32
N GLU A 727 -10.73 0.70 -1.51
CA GLU A 727 -11.08 -0.38 -2.43
C GLU A 727 -10.93 -1.76 -1.77
N SER A 728 -9.83 -2.03 -1.05
CA SER A 728 -9.66 -3.32 -0.36
C SER A 728 -10.52 -3.44 0.89
N ALA A 729 -10.73 -2.38 1.68
CA ALA A 729 -11.68 -2.40 2.79
C ALA A 729 -13.13 -2.71 2.32
N VAL A 730 -13.60 -2.02 1.27
CA VAL A 730 -14.93 -2.21 0.66
C VAL A 730 -15.08 -3.60 0.07
N TYR A 731 -14.03 -4.09 -0.59
CA TYR A 731 -13.96 -5.45 -1.09
C TYR A 731 -14.14 -6.49 0.04
N CYS A 732 -13.41 -6.35 1.15
CA CYS A 732 -13.52 -7.26 2.30
C CYS A 732 -14.90 -7.20 2.97
N ILE A 733 -15.52 -6.02 3.05
CA ILE A 733 -16.91 -5.86 3.54
C ILE A 733 -17.89 -6.60 2.62
N ILE A 734 -17.79 -6.41 1.30
CA ILE A 734 -18.71 -7.06 0.35
C ILE A 734 -18.53 -8.58 0.38
N LYS A 735 -17.29 -9.07 0.43
CA LYS A 735 -16.95 -10.50 0.46
C LYS A 735 -17.05 -11.16 1.84
N CYS A 736 -17.23 -10.39 2.91
CA CYS A 736 -17.21 -10.87 4.29
C CYS A 736 -15.93 -11.67 4.64
N LYS A 737 -14.74 -11.21 4.19
CA LYS A 737 -13.46 -11.87 4.49
C LYS A 737 -12.98 -11.48 5.89
N ILE A 738 -12.96 -12.41 6.85
CA ILE A 738 -12.82 -12.10 8.30
C ILE A 738 -11.58 -12.74 8.93
N ARG A 739 -10.56 -11.93 9.28
CA ARG A 739 -9.43 -12.37 10.11
C ARG A 739 -9.73 -12.14 11.61
N PRO A 740 -9.25 -13.00 12.52
CA PRO A 740 -9.12 -12.65 13.93
C PRO A 740 -8.26 -11.38 14.13
N LEU A 741 -8.45 -10.69 15.25
CA LEU A 741 -7.66 -9.53 15.64
C LEU A 741 -7.34 -9.60 17.13
N ASP A 742 -6.04 -9.62 17.44
CA ASP A 742 -5.50 -9.44 18.78
C ASP A 742 -5.76 -8.02 19.29
N VAL A 743 -5.84 -7.83 20.60
CA VAL A 743 -6.06 -6.50 21.22
C VAL A 743 -5.18 -6.34 22.45
N LEU A 744 -4.62 -5.16 22.66
CA LEU A 744 -3.85 -4.85 23.86
C LEU A 744 -4.78 -4.30 24.95
N SER A 745 -4.86 -5.00 26.09
CA SER A 745 -5.50 -4.52 27.32
C SER A 745 -4.54 -3.57 28.05
N CYS A 746 -4.92 -2.31 28.21
CA CYS A 746 -4.08 -1.27 28.81
C CYS A 746 -4.72 -0.77 30.11
N ALA A 747 -4.09 -1.01 31.27
CA ALA A 747 -4.61 -0.61 32.58
C ALA A 747 -3.62 0.23 33.39
N THR A 748 -4.16 1.08 34.27
CA THR A 748 -3.43 1.95 35.20
C THR A 748 -4.26 2.22 36.44
N THR A 749 -3.60 2.56 37.54
CA THR A 749 -4.26 3.10 38.73
C THR A 749 -4.09 4.62 38.74
N LEU A 750 -5.21 5.35 38.78
CA LEU A 750 -5.21 6.81 38.87
C LEU A 750 -4.88 7.27 40.29
N SER A 751 -4.55 8.55 40.45
CA SER A 751 -4.14 9.15 41.73
C SER A 751 -5.20 9.11 42.84
N ASP A 752 -6.47 8.87 42.50
CA ASP A 752 -7.58 8.67 43.43
C ASP A 752 -7.80 7.18 43.81
N GLY A 753 -6.97 6.27 43.29
CA GLY A 753 -7.06 4.82 43.51
C GLY A 753 -8.02 4.10 42.56
N THR A 754 -8.71 4.80 41.65
CA THR A 754 -9.55 4.16 40.64
C THR A 754 -8.71 3.45 39.58
N GLN A 755 -9.21 2.33 39.06
CA GLN A 755 -8.58 1.64 37.93
C GLN A 755 -9.14 2.23 36.63
N HIS A 756 -8.25 2.75 35.78
CA HIS A 756 -8.58 3.15 34.42
C HIS A 756 -8.08 2.08 33.45
N ARG A 757 -8.90 1.73 32.45
CA ARG A 757 -8.58 0.71 31.45
C ARG A 757 -9.16 1.10 30.10
N ASP A 758 -8.29 1.13 29.10
CA ASP A 758 -8.66 1.22 27.69
C ASP A 758 -8.09 0.01 26.94
N PHE A 759 -8.63 -0.23 25.74
CA PHE A 759 -8.13 -1.22 24.81
C PHE A 759 -7.40 -0.54 23.65
N SER A 760 -6.46 -1.24 23.01
CA SER A 760 -5.72 -0.78 21.84
C SER A 760 -5.76 -1.82 20.72
N CYS A 761 -6.12 -1.34 19.53
CA CYS A 761 -6.22 -2.11 18.29
C CYS A 761 -4.97 -1.96 17.40
N CYS A 762 -4.07 -1.01 17.69
CA CYS A 762 -2.85 -0.77 16.91
C CYS A 762 -1.56 -0.91 17.72
N GLY A 763 -1.47 -0.19 18.84
CA GLY A 763 -0.31 -0.22 19.71
C GLY A 763 -0.24 0.91 20.73
N VAL A 764 0.70 0.76 21.66
CA VAL A 764 1.02 1.70 22.73
C VAL A 764 2.45 2.21 22.59
N SER A 765 2.73 3.41 23.12
CA SER A 765 4.11 3.90 23.22
C SER A 765 4.36 4.85 24.40
N TYR A 766 5.52 4.67 25.03
CA TYR A 766 6.07 5.51 26.10
C TYR A 766 7.26 6.32 25.58
N GLY A 767 7.47 7.51 26.12
CA GLY A 767 8.54 8.42 25.71
C GLY A 767 8.19 9.22 24.45
N LEU A 768 9.04 9.20 23.43
CA LEU A 768 8.87 10.01 22.21
C LEU A 768 7.49 9.85 21.55
N GLY A 769 6.91 8.64 21.55
CA GLY A 769 5.55 8.42 21.03
C GLY A 769 4.45 9.16 21.82
N ALA A 770 4.55 9.16 23.15
CA ALA A 770 3.64 9.89 24.03
C ALA A 770 3.84 11.42 23.93
N ASP A 771 5.09 11.88 23.87
CA ASP A 771 5.45 13.28 23.60
C ASP A 771 4.84 13.79 22.29
N ILE A 772 4.85 12.97 21.24
CA ILE A 772 4.22 13.28 19.95
C ILE A 772 2.69 13.34 20.11
N ALA A 773 2.06 12.36 20.78
CA ALA A 773 0.62 12.33 20.99
C ALA A 773 0.11 13.61 21.68
N MET A 774 0.74 14.00 22.80
CA MET A 774 0.41 15.21 23.58
C MET A 774 0.39 16.52 22.77
N GLU A 775 1.24 16.64 21.74
CA GLU A 775 1.37 17.87 20.93
C GLU A 775 0.77 17.77 19.52
N SER A 776 0.45 16.56 19.05
CA SER A 776 -0.06 16.32 17.71
C SER A 776 -1.35 17.12 17.44
N GLU A 777 -2.23 17.23 18.43
CA GLU A 777 -3.50 17.94 18.31
C GLU A 777 -3.33 19.47 18.28
N GLN A 778 -2.38 20.02 19.03
CA GLN A 778 -2.03 21.45 18.93
C GLN A 778 -1.41 21.81 17.58
N THR A 779 -0.79 20.83 16.90
CA THR A 779 -0.10 20.98 15.61
C THR A 779 -0.89 20.44 14.42
N ARG A 780 -2.20 20.15 14.59
CA ARG A 780 -3.09 19.56 13.57
C ARG A 780 -3.16 20.38 12.26
N TRP A 781 -2.83 21.67 12.30
CA TRP A 781 -2.72 22.55 11.13
C TRP A 781 -1.59 22.16 10.15
N LEU A 782 -0.57 21.42 10.59
CA LEU A 782 0.51 20.89 9.73
C LEU A 782 0.09 19.63 8.93
N GLY A 783 -1.07 19.03 9.19
CA GLY A 783 -1.50 17.79 8.55
C GLY A 783 -0.52 16.63 8.77
N VAL A 784 -0.26 15.82 7.73
CA VAL A 784 0.70 14.69 7.77
C VAL A 784 2.07 15.07 8.33
N HIS A 785 2.54 16.29 8.02
CA HIS A 785 3.87 16.74 8.40
C HIS A 785 4.01 17.01 9.90
N ARG A 786 2.89 17.04 10.67
CA ARG A 786 2.92 17.20 12.13
C ARG A 786 3.76 16.11 12.81
N TYR A 787 3.64 14.86 12.35
CA TYR A 787 4.37 13.73 12.93
C TYR A 787 5.87 13.81 12.63
N ALA A 788 6.26 14.15 11.39
CA ALA A 788 7.65 14.36 11.03
C ALA A 788 8.27 15.55 11.80
N TRP A 789 7.55 16.67 11.89
CA TRP A 789 7.97 17.83 12.69
C TRP A 789 8.13 17.48 14.17
N LEU A 790 7.19 16.78 14.79
CA LEU A 790 7.27 16.40 16.20
C LEU A 790 8.35 15.34 16.45
N LYS A 791 8.56 14.37 15.54
CA LYS A 791 9.71 13.44 15.57
C LYS A 791 11.03 14.23 15.60
N VAL A 792 11.20 15.29 14.81
CA VAL A 792 12.40 16.17 14.85
C VAL A 792 12.45 17.03 16.12
N LYS A 793 11.35 17.69 16.49
CA LYS A 793 11.26 18.57 17.65
C LYS A 793 11.58 17.81 18.94
N ARG A 794 10.98 16.65 19.16
CA ARG A 794 11.10 15.85 20.39
C ARG A 794 12.22 14.80 20.33
N GLY A 795 12.65 14.37 19.15
CA GLY A 795 13.81 13.50 19.00
C GLY A 795 15.15 14.25 19.09
N ALA A 796 15.24 15.47 18.54
CA ALA A 796 16.53 16.18 18.37
C ALA A 796 16.59 17.58 19.01
N LEU A 797 15.57 18.44 18.80
CA LEU A 797 15.67 19.87 19.17
C LEU A 797 15.35 20.15 20.65
N ALA A 798 14.42 19.41 21.24
CA ALA A 798 13.95 19.54 22.62
C ALA A 798 13.60 18.16 23.25
N PRO A 799 14.57 17.23 23.32
CA PRO A 799 14.34 15.88 23.81
C PRO A 799 14.12 15.84 25.32
N ARG A 800 13.04 15.17 25.75
CA ARG A 800 12.80 14.84 27.16
C ARG A 800 13.67 13.66 27.61
N ARG A 801 13.65 13.37 28.91
CA ARG A 801 14.34 12.23 29.53
C ARG A 801 13.28 11.37 30.21
N HIS A 802 13.01 10.22 29.61
CA HIS A 802 12.04 9.26 30.11
C HIS A 802 12.82 8.18 30.84
N GLU A 803 12.70 8.14 32.16
CA GLU A 803 13.25 7.07 32.98
C GLU A 803 12.11 6.16 33.40
N CYS A 804 12.34 4.85 33.41
CA CYS A 804 11.37 3.87 33.87
C CYS A 804 12.05 2.53 34.15
N ARG A 805 11.42 1.71 34.98
CA ARG A 805 11.62 0.26 34.99
C ARG A 805 10.57 -0.39 34.09
N ILE A 806 11.02 -1.22 33.17
CA ILE A 806 10.15 -2.13 32.42
C ILE A 806 10.20 -3.53 33.03
N LYS A 807 9.07 -4.23 33.01
CA LYS A 807 9.01 -5.70 33.09
C LYS A 807 8.34 -6.22 31.84
N TYR A 808 8.77 -7.33 31.26
CA TYR A 808 8.10 -7.97 30.12
C TYR A 808 8.25 -9.49 30.15
N VAL A 809 7.35 -10.18 29.44
CA VAL A 809 7.36 -11.64 29.28
C VAL A 809 7.53 -11.96 27.80
N LEU A 810 8.66 -12.57 27.43
CA LEU A 810 8.88 -13.09 26.09
C LEU A 810 7.80 -14.11 25.71
N SER A 811 7.40 -14.11 24.44
CA SER A 811 6.48 -15.11 23.92
C SER A 811 7.14 -16.49 23.87
N ASP A 812 6.40 -17.48 24.36
CA ASP A 812 6.71 -18.91 24.36
C ASP A 812 6.27 -19.63 23.07
N ASP A 813 5.47 -18.97 22.22
CA ASP A 813 4.99 -19.52 20.95
C ASP A 813 5.90 -19.17 19.75
N VAL A 814 7.02 -18.47 19.99
CA VAL A 814 7.97 -18.01 18.96
C VAL A 814 9.21 -18.88 18.96
N GLU A 815 9.60 -19.36 17.78
CA GLU A 815 10.81 -20.16 17.57
C GLU A 815 12.06 -19.41 18.07
N ILE A 816 12.98 -20.13 18.71
CA ILE A 816 14.24 -19.59 19.23
C ILE A 816 15.38 -20.22 18.43
N ASP A 817 16.29 -19.39 17.93
CA ASP A 817 17.51 -19.86 17.26
C ASP A 817 18.42 -20.53 18.31
N PRO A 818 18.77 -21.83 18.15
CA PRO A 818 19.59 -22.55 19.12
C PRO A 818 21.05 -22.07 19.20
N ALA A 819 21.54 -21.29 18.23
CA ALA A 819 22.90 -20.75 18.23
C ALA A 819 23.02 -19.41 18.96
N THR A 820 22.01 -18.54 18.87
CA THR A 820 21.99 -17.20 19.49
C THR A 820 21.15 -17.14 20.77
N ASN A 821 20.19 -18.07 20.93
CA ASN A 821 19.13 -18.04 21.93
C ASN A 821 18.24 -16.79 21.82
N GLU A 822 18.08 -16.27 20.61
CA GLU A 822 17.19 -15.14 20.27
C GLU A 822 15.94 -15.62 19.53
N GLN A 823 14.86 -14.84 19.56
CA GLN A 823 13.61 -15.15 18.86
C GLN A 823 13.78 -15.01 17.33
N VAL A 824 13.33 -16.01 16.57
CA VAL A 824 13.30 -15.99 15.11
C VAL A 824 12.10 -15.15 14.65
N LEU A 825 12.35 -13.86 14.44
CA LEU A 825 11.36 -12.90 13.96
C LEU A 825 11.04 -13.14 12.48
N ARG A 826 9.77 -13.00 12.11
CA ARG A 826 9.26 -13.16 10.74
C ARG A 826 8.26 -12.06 10.45
N THR A 827 8.30 -11.48 9.25
CA THR A 827 7.36 -10.41 8.85
C THR A 827 5.95 -10.97 8.72
N TYR A 828 4.95 -10.08 8.74
CA TYR A 828 3.55 -10.46 8.47
C TYR A 828 3.43 -11.33 7.21
N TYR A 829 4.22 -11.06 6.15
CA TYR A 829 4.14 -11.78 4.87
C TYR A 829 4.93 -13.09 4.80
N GLU A 830 5.89 -13.31 5.71
CA GLU A 830 6.65 -14.57 5.84
C GLU A 830 5.99 -15.55 6.80
N ILE A 831 5.21 -15.02 7.76
CA ILE A 831 4.12 -15.74 8.41
C ILE A 831 2.97 -15.86 7.39
N ALA A 832 3.28 -16.51 6.26
CA ALA A 832 2.25 -17.14 5.46
C ALA A 832 1.58 -18.20 6.33
N ASP A 833 0.27 -18.35 6.18
CA ASP A 833 -0.49 -19.43 6.79
C ASP A 833 -0.07 -20.76 6.10
N ARG A 834 1.11 -21.29 6.46
CA ARG A 834 1.90 -22.29 5.70
C ARG A 834 1.14 -23.58 5.37
N ASP A 835 0.10 -23.86 6.13
CA ASP A 835 -0.71 -25.08 6.08
C ASP A 835 -2.17 -24.77 5.67
N CYS A 836 -2.47 -23.56 5.20
CA CYS A 836 -3.80 -23.10 4.83
C CYS A 836 -4.00 -23.10 3.31
N GLU A 837 -4.78 -24.04 2.82
CA GLU A 837 -5.04 -24.27 1.38
C GLU A 837 -6.01 -23.24 0.76
N ASP A 838 -6.80 -22.52 1.56
CA ASP A 838 -7.82 -21.58 1.06
C ASP A 838 -8.14 -20.43 2.04
N GLN A 839 -9.03 -19.52 1.61
CA GLN A 839 -9.52 -18.40 2.43
C GLN A 839 -10.27 -18.86 3.68
N HIS A 840 -10.91 -20.04 3.66
CA HIS A 840 -11.63 -20.57 4.82
C HIS A 840 -10.64 -20.98 5.93
N HIS A 841 -9.53 -21.62 5.57
CA HIS A 841 -8.47 -21.99 6.51
C HIS A 841 -7.86 -20.77 7.22
N ILE A 842 -7.61 -19.67 6.50
CA ILE A 842 -7.13 -18.39 7.04
C ILE A 842 -8.11 -17.82 8.08
N GLU A 843 -9.40 -17.85 7.80
CA GLU A 843 -10.46 -17.28 8.64
C GLU A 843 -10.83 -18.16 9.85
N MET A 844 -10.43 -19.44 9.83
CA MET A 844 -10.57 -20.38 10.94
C MET A 844 -9.31 -20.50 11.80
N CYS A 845 -8.14 -20.15 11.25
CA CYS A 845 -6.83 -20.55 11.79
C CYS A 845 -6.67 -22.08 12.00
N SER A 846 -7.46 -22.90 11.30
CA SER A 846 -7.49 -24.35 11.47
C SER A 846 -7.21 -25.10 10.17
N VAL A 847 -6.09 -25.80 10.16
CA VAL A 847 -5.76 -26.89 9.24
C VAL A 847 -6.75 -28.05 9.46
N TYR A 848 -7.01 -28.85 8.42
CA TYR A 848 -7.54 -30.21 8.60
C TYR A 848 -6.53 -31.09 9.35
N ASP A 849 -6.55 -31.04 10.67
CA ASP A 849 -5.78 -31.94 11.54
C ASP A 849 -6.57 -32.27 12.82
N ASP A 850 -6.46 -33.52 13.28
CA ASP A 850 -7.11 -34.04 14.49
C ASP A 850 -6.54 -33.40 15.79
N SER A 851 -5.50 -32.57 15.68
CA SER A 851 -4.86 -31.81 16.77
C SER A 851 -5.62 -30.55 17.25
N TYR A 852 -6.87 -30.33 16.79
CA TYR A 852 -7.74 -29.16 17.02
C TYR A 852 -7.89 -28.66 18.48
N SER A 853 -7.45 -29.43 19.48
CA SER A 853 -7.44 -29.04 20.89
C SER A 853 -6.55 -27.84 21.27
N HIS A 854 -5.57 -27.46 20.45
CA HIS A 854 -4.55 -26.47 20.84
C HIS A 854 -4.82 -25.01 20.42
N LYS A 855 -5.61 -24.76 19.37
CA LYS A 855 -5.83 -23.41 18.79
C LYS A 855 -7.15 -22.71 19.20
N LEU A 856 -7.92 -23.31 20.10
CA LEU A 856 -9.03 -22.63 20.79
C LEU A 856 -8.51 -21.36 21.50
N TRP A 857 -9.33 -20.32 21.64
CA TRP A 857 -9.00 -19.14 22.46
C TRP A 857 -8.67 -19.57 23.89
N GLN A 858 -7.37 -19.68 24.17
CA GLN A 858 -6.86 -19.94 25.51
C GLN A 858 -6.95 -18.71 26.40
N GLY A 859 -7.11 -17.52 25.78
CA GLY A 859 -7.26 -16.23 26.43
C GLY A 859 -8.02 -16.33 27.74
N ASP A 860 -7.35 -15.88 28.80
CA ASP A 860 -7.92 -15.84 30.12
C ASP A 860 -8.75 -14.56 30.24
N ALA A 861 -9.98 -14.67 30.72
CA ALA A 861 -10.83 -13.53 30.98
C ALA A 861 -10.21 -12.59 32.03
N THR A 862 -9.31 -13.11 32.89
CA THR A 862 -8.50 -12.28 33.79
C THR A 862 -7.72 -11.20 33.03
N SER A 863 -7.05 -11.52 31.92
CA SER A 863 -6.25 -10.57 31.11
C SER A 863 -7.03 -9.32 30.63
N ILE A 864 -8.36 -9.43 30.53
CA ILE A 864 -9.26 -8.33 30.16
C ILE A 864 -9.50 -7.39 31.34
N PHE A 865 -9.49 -7.91 32.57
CA PHE A 865 -9.84 -7.17 33.78
C PHE A 865 -8.65 -6.86 34.72
N ASP A 866 -7.61 -7.69 34.68
CA ASP A 866 -6.35 -7.69 35.45
C ASP A 866 -5.16 -8.05 34.50
N PRO A 867 -4.76 -7.16 33.59
CA PRO A 867 -3.62 -7.40 32.71
C PRO A 867 -2.29 -7.41 33.49
N CYS A 868 -1.35 -8.22 33.00
CA CYS A 868 -0.03 -8.45 33.60
C CYS A 868 -0.10 -9.05 35.01
N SER A 869 -1.04 -9.96 35.26
CA SER A 869 -1.22 -10.60 36.57
C SER A 869 0.03 -11.39 37.00
N GLU A 870 0.56 -11.10 38.18
CA GLU A 870 1.82 -11.72 38.64
C GLU A 870 1.68 -13.24 38.89
N THR A 871 0.48 -13.69 39.28
CA THR A 871 0.14 -15.12 39.48
C THR A 871 0.15 -15.91 38.17
N LYS A 872 -0.16 -15.28 37.03
CA LYS A 872 -0.22 -15.90 35.70
C LYS A 872 1.16 -16.17 35.13
N TYR A 873 2.10 -15.24 35.32
CA TYR A 873 3.41 -15.27 34.67
C TYR A 873 4.54 -15.74 35.58
N GLY A 874 4.40 -15.64 36.91
CA GLY A 874 5.37 -16.16 37.88
C GLY A 874 6.80 -15.68 37.60
N ASP A 875 7.74 -16.61 37.48
CA ASP A 875 9.16 -16.31 37.26
C ASP A 875 9.52 -15.98 35.79
N LYS A 876 8.56 -15.92 34.86
CA LYS A 876 8.80 -15.58 33.44
C LYS A 876 9.12 -14.10 33.18
N TRP A 877 9.06 -13.24 34.19
CA TRP A 877 9.30 -11.79 34.02
C TRP A 877 10.78 -11.44 33.86
N LEU A 878 11.13 -10.90 32.69
CA LEU A 878 12.36 -10.13 32.51
C LEU A 878 12.14 -8.69 32.98
N SER A 879 13.19 -8.01 33.43
CA SER A 879 13.12 -6.60 33.84
C SER A 879 14.39 -5.83 33.54
N GLU A 880 14.22 -4.59 33.09
CA GLU A 880 15.29 -3.63 32.85
C GLU A 880 14.92 -2.28 33.49
N ASN A 881 15.91 -1.48 33.87
CA ASN A 881 15.73 -0.12 34.35
C ASN A 881 16.74 0.80 33.66
N GLY A 882 16.27 1.94 33.15
CA GLY A 882 17.12 2.83 32.38
C GLY A 882 16.44 4.12 31.92
N ALA A 883 17.15 4.84 31.07
CA ALA A 883 16.64 6.00 30.35
C ALA A 883 16.39 5.61 28.89
N TYR A 884 15.20 5.89 28.40
CA TYR A 884 14.73 5.49 27.08
C TYR A 884 14.40 6.71 26.22
N THR A 885 14.55 6.54 24.90
CA THR A 885 14.05 7.47 23.89
C THR A 885 12.58 7.16 23.61
N THR A 886 12.26 5.89 23.38
CA THR A 886 10.90 5.38 23.25
C THR A 886 10.85 3.91 23.62
N ILE A 887 9.72 3.46 24.16
CA ILE A 887 9.34 2.05 24.26
C ILE A 887 8.00 1.91 23.55
N GLY A 888 7.91 1.03 22.55
CA GLY A 888 6.67 0.76 21.81
C GLY A 888 6.25 -0.68 21.96
N ALA A 889 4.94 -0.95 21.99
CA ALA A 889 4.39 -2.29 21.90
C ALA A 889 3.20 -2.28 20.93
N SER A 890 3.18 -3.19 19.95
CA SER A 890 2.28 -3.13 18.78
C SER A 890 1.82 -4.51 18.34
N ASN A 891 0.62 -4.60 17.80
CA ASN A 891 0.07 -5.80 17.14
C ASN A 891 -0.28 -5.53 15.65
N VAL A 892 -0.50 -4.28 15.25
CA VAL A 892 -0.97 -3.91 13.89
C VAL A 892 -0.16 -2.75 13.27
N TYR A 893 0.78 -2.14 13.98
CA TYR A 893 1.44 -0.92 13.51
C TYR A 893 2.40 -1.15 12.33
N PHE A 894 2.35 -0.27 11.33
CA PHE A 894 3.12 -0.41 10.09
C PHE A 894 4.62 -0.05 10.22
N GLU A 895 5.04 0.70 11.25
CA GLU A 895 6.47 0.92 11.53
C GLU A 895 7.09 -0.24 12.33
N THR A 896 6.32 -1.25 12.76
CA THR A 896 6.82 -2.49 13.37
C THR A 896 6.89 -3.61 12.33
N GLU A 897 8.11 -3.94 11.90
CA GLU A 897 8.42 -4.82 10.76
C GLU A 897 7.83 -6.24 10.88
N TYR A 898 7.77 -6.77 12.11
CA TYR A 898 7.35 -8.14 12.40
C TYR A 898 5.96 -8.25 13.04
N ALA A 899 5.24 -7.13 13.17
CA ALA A 899 3.90 -7.13 13.76
C ALA A 899 2.92 -7.95 12.93
N HIS A 900 2.05 -8.70 13.61
CA HIS A 900 1.08 -9.58 13.00
C HIS A 900 -0.25 -9.45 13.75
N PRO A 901 -1.40 -9.21 13.07
CA PRO A 901 -2.65 -8.82 13.72
C PRO A 901 -3.31 -9.94 14.55
N SER A 902 -2.80 -11.18 14.47
CA SER A 902 -3.44 -12.38 15.03
C SER A 902 -2.46 -13.51 15.38
N ASP A 903 -1.22 -13.21 15.79
CA ASP A 903 -0.23 -14.24 16.21
C ASP A 903 -0.25 -14.50 17.73
N GLY A 904 -1.13 -13.82 18.46
CA GLY A 904 -1.24 -13.90 19.92
C GLY A 904 -0.09 -13.23 20.65
N ASN A 905 0.66 -12.32 20.00
CA ASN A 905 1.81 -11.60 20.54
C ASN A 905 1.64 -10.09 20.39
N MET A 906 2.51 -9.33 21.05
CA MET A 906 2.79 -7.95 20.68
C MET A 906 4.30 -7.75 20.51
N ASP A 907 4.66 -6.84 19.62
CA ASP A 907 6.02 -6.54 19.21
C ASP A 907 6.56 -5.39 20.08
N LEU A 908 7.43 -5.72 21.04
CA LEU A 908 8.11 -4.78 21.92
C LEU A 908 9.37 -4.24 21.25
N VAL A 909 9.40 -2.92 21.04
CA VAL A 909 10.58 -2.18 20.57
C VAL A 909 11.11 -1.30 21.70
N ILE A 910 12.35 -1.56 22.13
CA ILE A 910 13.02 -0.80 23.20
C ILE A 910 14.11 0.08 22.58
N VAL A 911 13.96 1.41 22.59
CA VAL A 911 14.99 2.33 22.11
C VAL A 911 15.64 3.04 23.29
N ARG A 912 16.85 2.60 23.67
CA ARG A 912 17.60 3.11 24.82
C ARG A 912 18.25 4.47 24.52
N LYS A 913 18.36 5.33 25.54
CA LYS A 913 18.96 6.67 25.40
C LYS A 913 20.48 6.59 25.41
N GLY A 914 21.09 6.73 24.23
CA GLY A 914 22.55 6.71 24.06
C GLY A 914 23.24 8.04 24.38
N LYS A 915 24.58 8.03 24.30
CA LYS A 915 25.38 9.26 24.10
C LYS A 915 25.02 9.88 22.75
N LEU A 916 25.21 11.20 22.59
CA LEU A 916 24.81 11.96 21.39
C LEU A 916 25.19 11.28 20.06
N GLY A 917 26.44 10.83 19.91
CA GLY A 917 26.90 10.14 18.70
C GLY A 917 26.15 8.85 18.37
N LYS A 918 25.84 8.00 19.38
CA LYS A 918 25.02 6.79 19.15
C LYS A 918 23.55 7.13 18.89
N THR A 919 23.05 8.24 19.43
CA THR A 919 21.68 8.72 19.17
C THR A 919 21.55 9.22 17.73
N ILE A 920 22.60 9.87 17.21
CA ILE A 920 22.70 10.26 15.79
C ILE A 920 22.83 9.02 14.89
N ASP A 921 23.62 8.00 15.27
CA ASP A 921 23.69 6.71 14.55
C ASP A 921 22.31 6.05 14.40
N VAL A 922 21.52 5.98 15.47
CA VAL A 922 20.12 5.50 15.42
C VAL A 922 19.29 6.32 14.45
N GLY A 923 19.38 7.66 14.49
CA GLY A 923 18.66 8.54 13.56
C GLY A 923 19.04 8.33 12.09
N ILE A 924 20.33 8.15 11.79
CA ILE A 924 20.81 7.85 10.43
C ILE A 924 20.30 6.48 9.99
N LYS A 925 20.45 5.44 10.80
CA LYS A 925 19.99 4.08 10.48
C LYS A 925 18.47 4.02 10.27
N TYR A 926 17.70 4.78 11.02
CA TYR A 926 16.25 4.94 10.80
C TYR A 926 15.92 5.57 9.44
N LEU A 927 16.63 6.63 9.04
CA LEU A 927 16.47 7.22 7.70
C LEU A 927 16.91 6.28 6.57
N CYS A 928 17.87 5.38 6.83
CA CYS A 928 18.32 4.35 5.90
C CYS A 928 17.49 3.05 5.94
N GLY A 929 16.47 2.94 6.80
CA GLY A 929 15.64 1.75 6.95
C GLY A 929 16.23 0.61 7.80
N ASN A 930 17.49 0.71 8.24
CA ASN A 930 18.22 -0.37 8.92
C ASN A 930 18.37 -0.16 10.43
N TYR A 931 17.36 0.43 11.10
CA TYR A 931 17.45 0.85 12.50
C TYR A 931 17.68 -0.29 13.49
N LEU A 932 17.16 -1.48 13.22
CA LEU A 932 17.35 -2.70 14.02
C LEU A 932 18.83 -3.11 14.15
N SER A 933 19.71 -2.68 13.24
CA SER A 933 21.18 -2.89 13.33
C SER A 933 21.89 -2.04 14.41
N SER A 934 21.15 -1.40 15.31
CA SER A 934 21.73 -0.55 16.35
C SER A 934 21.72 -1.21 17.72
N SER A 935 22.89 -1.29 18.36
CA SER A 935 23.09 -1.72 19.77
C SER A 935 22.32 -0.92 20.85
N LEU A 936 21.42 -0.02 20.46
CA LEU A 936 20.50 0.71 21.35
C LEU A 936 19.04 0.31 21.15
N ILE A 937 18.74 -0.55 20.17
CA ILE A 937 17.40 -0.99 19.82
C ILE A 937 17.32 -2.50 19.98
N ASP A 938 16.41 -2.95 20.83
CA ASP A 938 16.01 -4.35 20.90
C ASP A 938 14.59 -4.50 20.37
N TYR A 939 14.30 -5.68 19.81
CA TYR A 939 13.00 -6.04 19.26
C TYR A 939 12.63 -7.45 19.75
N PHE A 940 11.46 -7.60 20.37
CA PHE A 940 10.99 -8.88 20.92
C PHE A 940 9.50 -9.11 20.64
N LYS A 941 9.10 -10.37 20.49
CA LYS A 941 7.71 -10.81 20.61
C LYS A 941 7.42 -11.14 22.07
N ILE A 942 6.44 -10.46 22.66
CA ILE A 942 6.07 -10.58 24.08
C ILE A 942 4.57 -10.87 24.27
N LYS A 943 4.21 -11.37 25.45
CA LYS A 943 2.80 -11.51 25.88
C LYS A 943 2.34 -10.35 26.78
N ALA A 944 3.23 -9.83 27.62
CA ALA A 944 2.90 -8.86 28.67
C ALA A 944 4.03 -7.84 28.88
N LEU A 945 3.68 -6.60 29.20
CA LEU A 945 4.56 -5.45 29.44
C LEU A 945 4.04 -4.60 30.60
N VAL A 946 4.90 -4.29 31.57
CA VAL A 946 4.63 -3.33 32.65
C VAL A 946 5.63 -2.20 32.57
N ILE A 947 5.15 -0.95 32.52
CA ILE A 947 5.98 0.26 32.56
C ILE A 947 5.77 0.96 33.89
N GLN A 948 6.78 0.88 34.76
CA GLN A 948 6.89 1.64 36.02
C GLN A 948 7.68 2.92 35.74
N GLN A 949 6.99 4.04 35.56
CA GLN A 949 7.61 5.32 35.24
C GLN A 949 8.49 5.82 36.40
N GLY A 950 9.57 6.54 36.08
CA GLY A 950 10.38 7.30 37.04
C GLY A 950 9.97 8.78 37.18
N ASN A 951 9.27 9.31 36.17
CA ASN A 951 8.64 10.63 36.13
C ASN A 951 7.16 10.44 35.75
N GLU A 952 6.27 11.39 36.00
CA GLU A 952 4.84 11.35 35.59
C GLU A 952 4.64 11.58 34.07
N ASP A 953 5.27 10.75 33.24
CA ASP A 953 5.18 10.77 31.77
C ASP A 953 4.03 9.84 31.29
N PRO A 954 3.03 10.34 30.53
CA PRO A 954 1.93 9.49 30.04
C PRO A 954 2.40 8.47 29.00
N ILE A 955 1.54 7.50 28.66
CA ILE A 955 1.67 6.71 27.43
C ILE A 955 0.67 7.17 26.37
N ASN A 956 1.03 6.90 25.12
CA ASN A 956 0.15 6.94 23.98
C ASN A 956 -0.52 5.56 23.79
N VAL A 957 -1.81 5.54 23.48
CA VAL A 957 -2.61 4.34 23.18
C VAL A 957 -3.41 4.65 21.91
N ASP A 958 -3.09 3.99 20.79
CA ASP A 958 -3.69 4.21 19.45
C ASP A 958 -3.76 5.68 18.95
N GLY A 959 -2.86 6.55 19.44
CA GLY A 959 -2.81 7.98 19.09
C GLY A 959 -3.37 8.93 20.15
N GLU A 960 -4.04 8.40 21.18
CA GLU A 960 -4.61 9.15 22.30
C GLU A 960 -3.69 9.13 23.53
N VAL A 961 -3.78 10.17 24.37
CA VAL A 961 -2.98 10.27 25.61
C VAL A 961 -3.69 9.53 26.75
N PHE A 962 -3.10 8.44 27.22
CA PHE A 962 -3.61 7.62 28.32
C PHE A 962 -3.15 8.21 29.68
N PRO A 963 -4.06 8.38 30.65
CA PRO A 963 -3.76 9.11 31.90
C PRO A 963 -2.80 8.35 32.83
N GLY A 964 -1.81 9.06 33.38
CA GLY A 964 -0.86 8.58 34.39
C GLY A 964 -1.39 8.69 35.84
N PRO A 965 -0.58 8.33 36.87
CA PRO A 965 0.89 8.19 36.85
C PRO A 965 1.43 6.74 36.75
N GLY A 966 0.57 5.76 36.44
CA GLY A 966 0.98 4.36 36.33
C GLY A 966 1.05 3.63 37.68
N PRO A 967 1.58 2.39 37.72
CA PRO A 967 2.22 1.66 36.63
C PRO A 967 1.26 1.31 35.50
N PHE A 968 1.74 1.38 34.26
CA PHE A 968 0.99 0.93 33.10
C PHE A 968 1.17 -0.58 32.92
N ARG A 969 0.07 -1.30 32.75
CA ARG A 969 0.01 -2.75 32.52
C ARG A 969 -0.59 -2.99 31.14
N ILE A 970 0.16 -3.64 30.26
CA ILE A 970 -0.23 -3.89 28.86
C ILE A 970 -0.10 -5.38 28.58
N GLU A 971 -1.20 -6.03 28.22
CA GLU A 971 -1.22 -7.46 27.90
C GLU A 971 -1.95 -7.73 26.58
N VAL A 972 -1.41 -8.59 25.73
CA VAL A 972 -2.09 -9.01 24.50
C VAL A 972 -3.20 -10.00 24.85
N ILE A 973 -4.39 -9.74 24.31
CA ILE A 973 -5.53 -10.65 24.35
C ILE A 973 -5.65 -11.26 22.94
N PRO A 974 -5.19 -12.52 22.74
CA PRO A 974 -5.24 -13.14 21.44
C PRO A 974 -6.68 -13.24 20.92
N ASN A 975 -6.88 -12.97 19.63
CA ASN A 975 -8.11 -13.17 18.89
C ASN A 975 -9.36 -12.55 19.56
N LEU A 976 -9.23 -11.43 20.29
CA LEU A 976 -10.37 -10.80 20.97
C LEU A 976 -11.42 -10.31 19.97
N LEU A 977 -10.97 -9.57 18.97
CA LEU A 977 -11.80 -8.96 17.93
C LEU A 977 -11.72 -9.75 16.62
N CYS A 978 -12.44 -9.26 15.63
CA CYS A 978 -12.38 -9.72 14.25
C CYS A 978 -12.38 -8.50 13.34
N VAL A 979 -11.62 -8.56 12.26
CA VAL A 979 -11.48 -7.49 11.28
C VAL A 979 -11.74 -8.03 9.88
N LEU A 980 -12.32 -7.21 9.03
CA LEU A 980 -12.50 -7.52 7.61
C LEU A 980 -11.17 -7.26 6.89
N SER A 981 -10.48 -8.34 6.51
CA SER A 981 -9.12 -8.39 5.96
C SER A 981 -9.10 -9.18 4.66
N GLU A 982 -8.30 -8.76 3.69
CA GLU A 982 -8.09 -9.49 2.43
C GLU A 982 -7.09 -10.64 2.60
N LYS A 983 -6.25 -10.55 3.63
CA LYS A 983 -5.17 -11.48 3.92
C LYS A 983 -5.46 -12.29 5.17
#